data_AF-A0A6A5BYP8-F1
#
_entry.id   AF-A0A6A5BYP8-F1
#
_cell.length_a   1.000
_cell.length_b   1.000
_cell.length_c   1.000
_cell.angle_alpha   90.00
_cell.angle_beta   90.00
_cell.angle_gamma   90.00
#
_symmetry.space_group_name_H-M   'P 1'
#
loop_
_entity.id
_entity.type
_entity.pdbx_description
1 polymer ?
#
loop_
_entity_poly.entity_id
_entity_poly.type
_entity_poly.pdbx_seq_one_letter_code
_entity_poly.pdbx_strand_id
1 'polypeptide(L)'
;MSRYKLEYSNKPLHLNVGGTVLTVSLGHFLHNEREPDNLFEKMFTGEHPLYETPSIEFTDKVFFVDCELDVFKEIYNWLKYGTLGESKTNETLRINLKNQAKTFHLSRLVNELEKCEEEYGFSYLSTPTTNMKRKIAKTDFMNLLNLSRSQKTTFKLSGMDLRNVFPLEHLDLSQCEIISSNLSKMNLKDVKFSHSILNGCDFSGCHLTNVDFSNCDLKDSNFCGANLNSTNFTNSNLEGVKLVDFSFTDINFSNCDLRESELTGCTFNRCAFQLTKLNNASVLQCGFENMTFKTIRANQNLKIKQCKFENCNLKGRSNITQSLFDKTRLINCNVNGCDMSNLDLRGSFFENVTDMNFSNTNLEGCSFKQIILQKLKFNSKTTLSGCKMEQVDLSGCNLSEYNLSKCSFVGCEFSTTILQNTNFCGSSFNNCSFKQVDLRTIILDNNTRATQCNMQQVDLSGQKDVKNFVMGGNSFTNSNLSHCDLSNTVLKGCSFTQCQLKGTNLSCCDLNACSFKEIEIRETFIDKTSFSGCKMIQMNFSGMNLKEDLATFSNAVLNSCNFSFCGLSNSNLSKCDLRNSNFCGANLNSTNFTNSNLQSCLFDKETTFISTKLDGIDFTNASLKGVRLKGYSFGKTSFSNCDLTHSDINKCIFYGCNFTKTKLDKTSFKECSFTTCSFIDVDLRTNILDNNTRATQCNMQQVDLSGRKDVKNFVMGGNSFTNSNLSHCDLSNTVLKGYTFVKCLLAETNFCNSDLSDSVFQEVNLKTIIFNENTKMKACKLIQSALPSSTSLDLSNSTLNKCDLRESEFKQVNFSSCSFNDCQLDSTTIFNSCVLTEVNFDNKNLKGVSFENSNMSKMSFHKTCLQGCNLSGCDLSDSNVKECDMKECILKGSNLQNSIFEHCNLTGCDIQNANTQGMKISNCQSENVFSSSNILNSAQAIFSISSTLKLKKPVSQCSLLYRGSRDGFTAQTFHSRCDSKSPTLTIIKSQHNQIFGGFTTQTWNHTDDCKPDSEAFIFKYHDSTCTFEILPVTRPEKAIYCHSSYLAVFGGISITDKCNENMNCCNLGRSYSLPESLKQQNLKYRDAQVQSYLAGSYKFKVSEIEVYQV
;
A
#
# COMPACT_ATOMS: atom_id res chain seq x y z
N MET A 1 -107.06 17.08 -37.87
CA MET A 1 -107.94 16.24 -37.04
C MET A 1 -109.13 15.79 -37.87
N SER A 2 -109.14 14.53 -38.30
CA SER A 2 -110.19 13.93 -39.12
C SER A 2 -111.27 13.27 -38.24
N ARG A 3 -112.51 13.18 -38.76
CA ARG A 3 -113.73 12.68 -38.10
C ARG A 3 -113.63 11.29 -37.44
N TYR A 4 -112.61 10.49 -37.75
CA TYR A 4 -112.34 9.18 -37.13
C TYR A 4 -111.82 9.28 -35.67
N LYS A 5 -111.22 10.41 -35.26
CA LYS A 5 -110.59 10.54 -33.93
C LYS A 5 -111.57 10.70 -32.75
N LEU A 6 -112.87 10.89 -33.00
CA LEU A 6 -113.86 11.11 -31.92
C LEU A 6 -114.64 9.84 -31.53
N GLU A 7 -114.75 8.81 -32.38
CA GLU A 7 -115.53 7.60 -32.07
C GLU A 7 -114.77 6.58 -31.20
N TYR A 8 -113.44 6.65 -31.15
CA TYR A 8 -112.61 5.65 -30.46
C TYR A 8 -111.76 6.20 -29.31
N SER A 9 -111.73 7.52 -29.09
CA SER A 9 -110.82 8.15 -28.12
C SER A 9 -111.08 7.78 -26.66
N ASN A 10 -112.30 7.32 -26.35
CA ASN A 10 -112.73 6.97 -24.99
C ASN A 10 -113.16 5.50 -24.84
N LYS A 11 -112.90 4.64 -25.84
CA LYS A 11 -113.26 3.22 -25.76
C LYS A 11 -112.25 2.48 -24.86
N PRO A 12 -112.69 1.89 -23.73
CA PRO A 12 -111.79 1.15 -22.85
C PRO A 12 -111.32 -0.15 -23.51
N LEU A 13 -110.06 -0.49 -23.28
CA LEU A 13 -109.40 -1.71 -23.74
C LEU A 13 -108.66 -2.33 -22.55
N HIS A 14 -108.87 -3.61 -22.32
CA HIS A 14 -108.23 -4.35 -21.22
C HIS A 14 -107.06 -5.17 -21.76
N LEU A 15 -105.87 -4.98 -21.18
CA LEU A 15 -104.64 -5.67 -21.57
C LEU A 15 -104.05 -6.42 -20.38
N ASN A 16 -103.71 -7.69 -20.57
CA ASN A 16 -102.97 -8.50 -19.61
C ASN A 16 -101.47 -8.44 -19.97
N VAL A 17 -100.71 -7.71 -19.18
CA VAL A 17 -99.28 -7.44 -19.39
C VAL A 17 -98.50 -8.16 -18.30
N GLY A 18 -97.78 -9.22 -18.69
CA GLY A 18 -96.97 -10.00 -17.74
C GLY A 18 -97.75 -10.56 -16.54
N GLY A 19 -99.07 -10.77 -16.67
CA GLY A 19 -99.95 -11.28 -15.61
C GLY A 19 -100.78 -10.22 -14.86
N THR A 20 -100.62 -8.92 -15.17
CA THR A 20 -101.42 -7.83 -14.58
C THR A 20 -102.37 -7.23 -15.61
N VAL A 21 -103.65 -7.06 -15.27
CA VAL A 21 -104.67 -6.49 -16.18
C VAL A 21 -104.73 -4.96 -16.03
N LEU A 22 -104.57 -4.24 -17.14
CA LEU A 22 -104.62 -2.78 -17.23
C LEU A 22 -105.79 -2.34 -18.12
N THR A 23 -106.48 -1.26 -17.75
CA THR A 23 -107.49 -0.60 -18.59
C THR A 23 -106.90 0.66 -19.23
N VAL A 24 -106.82 0.66 -20.56
CA VAL A 24 -106.25 1.74 -21.38
C VAL A 24 -107.26 2.21 -22.42
N SER A 25 -107.01 3.36 -23.07
CA SER A 25 -107.88 3.80 -24.18
C SER A 25 -107.34 3.28 -25.52
N LEU A 26 -108.22 2.62 -26.28
CA LEU A 26 -107.89 2.08 -27.61
C LEU A 26 -107.40 3.18 -28.57
N GLY A 27 -107.91 4.40 -28.42
CA GLY A 27 -107.55 5.55 -29.27
C GLY A 27 -106.09 6.02 -29.18
N HIS A 28 -105.30 5.56 -28.20
CA HIS A 28 -103.86 5.88 -28.13
C HIS A 28 -103.00 4.98 -29.04
N PHE A 29 -103.52 3.84 -29.45
CA PHE A 29 -102.81 2.89 -30.32
C PHE A 29 -103.19 3.07 -31.78
N LEU A 30 -104.45 3.37 -32.07
CA LEU A 30 -104.97 3.57 -33.43
C LEU A 30 -104.63 4.95 -33.99
N HIS A 31 -104.11 5.00 -35.21
CA HIS A 31 -103.74 6.22 -35.94
C HIS A 31 -102.84 7.15 -35.14
N ASN A 32 -101.83 6.58 -34.48
CA ASN A 32 -100.88 7.33 -33.67
C ASN A 32 -99.89 8.09 -34.58
N GLU A 33 -100.03 9.42 -34.66
CA GLU A 33 -99.18 10.26 -35.52
C GLU A 33 -97.68 10.21 -35.12
N ARG A 34 -97.37 9.83 -33.87
CA ARG A 34 -96.00 9.68 -33.37
C ARG A 34 -95.39 8.35 -33.80
N GLU A 35 -96.14 7.27 -33.77
CA GLU A 35 -95.71 5.93 -34.17
C GLU A 35 -96.71 5.33 -35.17
N PRO A 36 -96.69 5.80 -36.43
CA PRO A 36 -97.72 5.46 -37.42
C PRO A 36 -97.74 3.99 -37.83
N ASP A 37 -96.67 3.24 -37.55
CA ASP A 37 -96.50 1.83 -37.93
C ASP A 37 -96.49 0.88 -36.72
N ASN A 38 -96.99 1.33 -35.56
CA ASN A 38 -96.92 0.55 -34.33
C ASN A 38 -97.70 -0.78 -34.42
N LEU A 39 -97.17 -1.84 -33.81
CA LEU A 39 -97.77 -3.18 -33.88
C LEU A 39 -99.18 -3.23 -33.27
N PHE A 40 -99.44 -2.42 -32.24
CA PHE A 40 -100.74 -2.38 -31.57
C PHE A 40 -101.86 -1.89 -32.52
N GLU A 41 -101.57 -0.95 -33.42
CA GLU A 41 -102.50 -0.53 -34.47
C GLU A 41 -102.90 -1.72 -35.33
N LYS A 42 -101.92 -2.48 -35.83
CA LYS A 42 -102.15 -3.69 -36.65
C LYS A 42 -102.86 -4.81 -35.88
N MET A 43 -102.58 -4.95 -34.60
CA MET A 43 -103.25 -5.92 -33.73
C MET A 43 -104.74 -5.61 -33.56
N PHE A 44 -105.10 -4.34 -33.35
CA PHE A 44 -106.50 -3.95 -33.10
C PHE A 44 -107.29 -3.53 -34.34
N THR A 45 -106.65 -3.40 -35.51
CA THR A 45 -107.32 -3.30 -36.82
C THR A 45 -107.55 -4.65 -37.50
N GLY A 46 -107.03 -5.75 -36.93
CA GLY A 46 -107.25 -7.12 -37.40
C GLY A 46 -106.21 -7.64 -38.40
N GLU A 47 -105.10 -6.92 -38.59
CA GLU A 47 -103.98 -7.32 -39.45
C GLU A 47 -102.97 -8.23 -38.74
N HIS A 48 -103.08 -8.38 -37.41
CA HIS A 48 -102.25 -9.25 -36.61
C HIS A 48 -103.12 -10.05 -35.62
N PRO A 49 -102.87 -11.37 -35.42
CA PRO A 49 -103.66 -12.17 -34.49
C PRO A 49 -103.55 -11.68 -33.04
N LEU A 50 -104.70 -11.63 -32.35
CA LEU A 50 -104.84 -11.25 -30.95
C LEU A 50 -105.02 -12.49 -30.07
N TYR A 51 -104.29 -12.56 -28.96
CA TYR A 51 -104.47 -13.60 -27.95
C TYR A 51 -105.30 -13.05 -26.78
N GLU A 52 -106.48 -13.62 -26.57
CA GLU A 52 -107.37 -13.27 -25.45
C GLU A 52 -107.01 -14.10 -24.22
N THR A 53 -106.99 -13.46 -23.05
CA THR A 53 -106.82 -14.12 -21.76
C THR A 53 -108.14 -14.16 -21.00
N PRO A 54 -108.53 -15.30 -20.40
CA PRO A 54 -109.75 -15.38 -19.60
C PRO A 54 -109.69 -14.42 -18.40
N SER A 55 -110.76 -13.66 -18.16
CA SER A 55 -110.93 -12.86 -16.94
C SER A 55 -112.36 -13.01 -16.41
N ILE A 56 -112.49 -13.08 -15.09
CA ILE A 56 -113.75 -13.13 -14.35
C ILE A 56 -114.16 -11.75 -13.79
N GLU A 57 -113.26 -10.76 -13.85
CA GLU A 57 -113.49 -9.40 -13.34
C GLU A 57 -114.06 -8.43 -14.37
N PHE A 58 -113.84 -8.67 -15.66
CA PHE A 58 -114.25 -7.77 -16.75
C PHE A 58 -115.17 -8.49 -17.73
N THR A 59 -116.27 -7.85 -18.13
CA THR A 59 -117.21 -8.40 -19.13
C THR A 59 -116.69 -8.27 -20.56
N ASP A 60 -115.73 -7.38 -20.79
CA ASP A 60 -115.06 -7.16 -22.08
C ASP A 60 -113.81 -8.03 -22.23
N LYS A 61 -113.41 -8.30 -23.48
CA LYS A 61 -112.25 -9.12 -23.82
C LYS A 61 -110.95 -8.51 -23.29
N VAL A 62 -110.10 -9.34 -22.69
CA VAL A 62 -108.76 -8.96 -22.19
C VAL A 62 -107.71 -9.56 -23.11
N PHE A 63 -106.78 -8.75 -23.62
CA PHE A 63 -105.77 -9.19 -24.59
C PHE A 63 -104.38 -9.31 -23.96
N PHE A 64 -103.67 -10.40 -24.22
CA PHE A 64 -102.32 -10.62 -23.71
C PHE A 64 -101.29 -9.79 -24.47
N VAL A 65 -100.37 -9.18 -23.73
CA VAL A 65 -99.19 -8.53 -24.26
C VAL A 65 -97.98 -9.10 -23.54
N ASP A 66 -97.09 -9.74 -24.31
CA ASP A 66 -95.87 -10.36 -23.80
C ASP A 66 -94.79 -9.30 -23.54
N CYS A 67 -94.97 -8.55 -22.46
CA CYS A 67 -94.08 -7.49 -22.02
C CYS A 67 -94.08 -7.40 -20.49
N GLU A 68 -92.95 -7.02 -19.90
CA GLU A 68 -92.89 -6.68 -18.48
C GLU A 68 -93.72 -5.42 -18.20
N LEU A 69 -94.39 -5.38 -17.05
CA LEU A 69 -95.37 -4.34 -16.71
C LEU A 69 -94.76 -2.93 -16.71
N ASP A 70 -93.55 -2.77 -16.15
CA ASP A 70 -92.91 -1.45 -16.04
C ASP A 70 -92.35 -0.97 -17.40
N VAL A 71 -91.95 -1.89 -18.27
CA VAL A 71 -91.58 -1.58 -19.66
C VAL A 71 -92.80 -1.15 -20.46
N PHE A 72 -93.94 -1.82 -20.29
CA PHE A 72 -95.17 -1.48 -21.00
C PHE A 72 -95.76 -0.13 -20.57
N LYS A 73 -95.64 0.26 -19.30
CA LYS A 73 -96.05 1.60 -18.84
C LYS A 73 -95.29 2.72 -19.54
N GLU A 74 -93.99 2.53 -19.77
CA GLU A 74 -93.16 3.49 -20.52
C GLU A 74 -93.58 3.55 -22.00
N ILE A 75 -93.88 2.40 -22.63
CA ILE A 75 -94.44 2.33 -23.99
C ILE A 75 -95.78 3.07 -24.08
N TYR A 76 -96.67 2.84 -23.12
CA TYR A 76 -97.99 3.46 -23.11
C TYR A 76 -97.91 4.99 -22.89
N ASN A 77 -97.02 5.46 -22.01
CA ASN A 77 -96.75 6.88 -21.79
C ASN A 77 -96.14 7.54 -23.04
N TRP A 78 -95.26 6.85 -23.77
CA TRP A 78 -94.74 7.32 -25.04
C TRP A 78 -95.82 7.47 -26.10
N LEU A 79 -96.69 6.48 -26.26
CA LEU A 79 -97.78 6.53 -27.23
C LEU A 79 -98.82 7.61 -26.87
N LYS A 80 -99.09 7.78 -25.57
CA LYS A 80 -100.10 8.73 -25.07
C LYS A 80 -99.60 10.19 -25.02
N TYR A 81 -98.42 10.43 -24.45
CA TYR A 81 -97.91 11.77 -24.14
C TYR A 81 -96.61 12.12 -24.89
N GLY A 82 -95.80 11.12 -25.26
CA GLY A 82 -94.53 11.33 -25.97
C GLY A 82 -93.36 11.63 -25.07
N THR A 83 -93.44 11.16 -23.83
CA THR A 83 -92.47 11.43 -22.78
C THR A 83 -91.96 10.11 -22.22
N LEU A 84 -90.66 10.07 -21.93
CA LEU A 84 -89.99 8.98 -21.21
C LEU A 84 -89.92 9.30 -19.71
N GLY A 85 -90.24 8.32 -18.88
CA GLY A 85 -90.21 8.41 -17.41
C GLY A 85 -88.86 7.97 -16.84
N GLU A 86 -88.87 6.97 -15.95
CA GLU A 86 -87.68 6.46 -15.23
C GLU A 86 -86.62 5.83 -16.16
N SER A 87 -87.02 5.49 -17.39
CA SER A 87 -86.14 4.92 -18.43
C SER A 87 -85.04 5.87 -18.91
N LYS A 88 -85.10 7.18 -18.59
CA LYS A 88 -84.00 8.11 -18.89
C LYS A 88 -82.75 7.85 -18.05
N THR A 89 -82.94 7.50 -16.78
CA THR A 89 -81.87 7.38 -15.77
C THR A 89 -81.58 5.95 -15.34
N ASN A 90 -82.49 5.00 -15.60
CA ASN A 90 -82.30 3.58 -15.30
C ASN A 90 -81.85 2.80 -16.55
N GLU A 91 -80.56 2.44 -16.60
CA GLU A 91 -79.94 1.77 -17.75
C GLU A 91 -80.59 0.41 -18.08
N THR A 92 -80.87 -0.41 -17.06
CA THR A 92 -81.49 -1.74 -17.26
C THR A 92 -82.88 -1.62 -17.84
N LEU A 93 -83.70 -0.69 -17.31
CA LEU A 93 -85.04 -0.44 -17.82
C LEU A 93 -85.00 0.14 -19.24
N ARG A 94 -84.02 1.00 -19.54
CA ARG A 94 -83.80 1.59 -20.86
C ARG A 94 -83.46 0.54 -21.92
N ILE A 95 -82.55 -0.38 -21.61
CA ILE A 95 -82.16 -1.47 -22.51
C ILE A 95 -83.35 -2.41 -22.77
N ASN A 96 -84.07 -2.80 -21.72
CA ASN A 96 -85.25 -3.66 -21.84
C ASN A 96 -86.36 -2.97 -22.65
N LEU A 97 -86.59 -1.68 -22.42
CA LEU A 97 -87.54 -0.86 -23.17
C LEU A 97 -87.16 -0.73 -24.65
N LYS A 98 -85.88 -0.50 -24.96
CA LYS A 98 -85.38 -0.41 -26.34
C LYS A 98 -85.61 -1.71 -27.11
N ASN A 99 -85.36 -2.86 -26.47
CA ASN A 99 -85.59 -4.17 -27.09
C ASN A 99 -87.08 -4.44 -27.33
N GLN A 100 -87.94 -4.16 -26.34
CA GLN A 100 -89.39 -4.34 -26.49
C GLN A 100 -90.00 -3.34 -27.50
N ALA A 101 -89.51 -2.10 -27.55
CA ALA A 101 -89.93 -1.10 -28.53
C ALA A 101 -89.65 -1.53 -29.98
N LYS A 102 -88.53 -2.24 -30.23
CA LYS A 102 -88.25 -2.85 -31.55
C LYS A 102 -89.27 -3.94 -31.89
N THR A 103 -89.61 -4.80 -30.93
CA THR A 103 -90.64 -5.85 -31.10
C THR A 103 -92.01 -5.27 -31.42
N PHE A 104 -92.40 -4.17 -30.78
CA PHE A 104 -93.68 -3.49 -31.03
C PHE A 104 -93.66 -2.49 -32.19
N HIS A 105 -92.59 -2.46 -33.00
CA HIS A 105 -92.43 -1.58 -34.15
C HIS A 105 -92.53 -0.06 -33.84
N LEU A 106 -92.05 0.35 -32.66
CA LEU A 106 -92.03 1.74 -32.18
C LEU A 106 -90.70 2.43 -32.57
N SER A 107 -90.54 2.70 -33.86
CA SER A 107 -89.26 3.13 -34.43
C SER A 107 -88.78 4.49 -33.92
N ARG A 108 -89.70 5.43 -33.63
CA ARG A 108 -89.30 6.75 -33.12
C ARG A 108 -88.89 6.71 -31.64
N LEU A 109 -89.49 5.83 -30.84
CA LEU A 109 -89.10 5.53 -29.47
C LEU A 109 -87.68 4.97 -29.40
N VAL A 110 -87.35 4.01 -30.27
CA VAL A 110 -86.01 3.41 -30.35
C VAL A 110 -84.95 4.48 -30.64
N ASN A 111 -85.21 5.36 -31.61
CA ASN A 111 -84.30 6.46 -31.94
C ASN A 111 -84.13 7.46 -30.78
N GLU A 112 -85.19 7.70 -30.00
CA GLU A 112 -85.11 8.62 -28.85
C GLU A 112 -84.34 8.00 -27.67
N LEU A 113 -84.45 6.69 -27.46
CA LEU A 113 -83.66 5.96 -26.45
C LEU A 113 -82.18 5.85 -26.84
N GLU A 114 -81.87 5.76 -28.14
CA GLU A 114 -80.49 5.78 -28.67
C GLU A 114 -79.79 7.12 -28.42
N LYS A 115 -80.51 8.24 -28.52
CA LYS A 115 -79.96 9.55 -28.12
C LYS A 115 -79.63 9.62 -26.63
N CYS A 116 -80.46 8.99 -25.78
CA CYS A 116 -80.18 8.92 -24.34
C CYS A 116 -78.96 8.03 -23.99
N GLU A 117 -78.57 7.10 -24.87
CA GLU A 117 -77.38 6.24 -24.71
C GLU A 117 -76.08 6.96 -25.05
N GLU A 118 -76.09 7.94 -25.97
CA GLU A 118 -74.93 8.80 -26.26
C GLU A 118 -74.60 9.78 -25.11
N GLU A 119 -75.61 10.10 -24.29
CA GLU A 119 -75.49 11.05 -23.18
C GLU A 119 -74.98 10.41 -21.87
N TYR A 120 -75.10 9.08 -21.72
CA TYR A 120 -74.70 8.32 -20.51
C TYR A 120 -74.12 6.93 -20.89
N GLY A 121 -72.79 6.85 -21.07
CA GLY A 121 -72.07 5.75 -21.73
C GLY A 121 -71.99 4.38 -21.03
N PHE A 122 -71.77 3.34 -21.86
CA PHE A 122 -71.82 1.89 -21.57
C PHE A 122 -70.52 1.25 -21.02
N SER A 123 -70.68 0.21 -20.19
CA SER A 123 -69.71 -0.88 -20.00
C SER A 123 -70.43 -2.25 -19.92
N TYR A 124 -70.15 -3.16 -20.86
CA TYR A 124 -70.74 -4.50 -20.91
C TYR A 124 -69.98 -5.53 -20.06
N LEU A 125 -70.69 -6.14 -19.12
CA LEU A 125 -70.43 -7.46 -18.53
C LEU A 125 -71.64 -8.35 -18.82
N SER A 126 -71.44 -9.64 -19.06
CA SER A 126 -72.32 -10.67 -18.49
C SER A 126 -71.78 -12.09 -18.70
N THR A 127 -71.55 -12.78 -17.59
CA THR A 127 -71.78 -14.22 -17.44
C THR A 127 -73.06 -14.42 -16.62
N PRO A 128 -73.76 -15.56 -16.77
CA PRO A 128 -75.17 -15.69 -16.41
C PRO A 128 -75.39 -16.29 -15.02
N THR A 129 -76.51 -15.92 -14.40
CA THR A 129 -77.07 -16.63 -13.24
C THR A 129 -78.42 -17.27 -13.55
N THR A 130 -78.41 -18.60 -13.36
CA THR A 130 -79.46 -19.45 -12.78
C THR A 130 -80.83 -19.54 -13.45
N ASN A 131 -81.13 -20.72 -14.02
CA ASN A 131 -82.44 -21.34 -13.82
C ASN A 131 -82.41 -22.88 -13.90
N MET A 132 -83.18 -23.48 -12.99
CA MET A 132 -83.76 -24.84 -13.01
C MET A 132 -82.85 -26.08 -12.92
N LYS A 133 -83.02 -26.81 -11.79
CA LYS A 133 -82.64 -28.21 -11.60
C LYS A 133 -83.63 -29.15 -12.29
N ARG A 134 -83.23 -29.78 -13.39
CA ARG A 134 -83.62 -31.17 -13.75
C ARG A 134 -82.46 -31.80 -14.55
N LYS A 135 -81.82 -32.82 -13.98
CA LYS A 135 -80.73 -33.59 -14.65
C LYS A 135 -81.35 -34.53 -15.69
N ILE A 136 -81.00 -34.37 -16.96
CA ILE A 136 -81.25 -35.37 -18.02
C ILE A 136 -80.26 -36.53 -17.81
N ALA A 137 -80.74 -37.78 -17.81
CA ALA A 137 -79.88 -38.96 -17.69
C ALA A 137 -79.13 -39.23 -19.02
N LYS A 138 -77.88 -39.75 -18.93
CA LYS A 138 -77.03 -40.05 -20.10
C LYS A 138 -77.73 -40.91 -21.14
N THR A 139 -78.48 -41.91 -20.70
CA THR A 139 -79.21 -42.85 -21.58
C THR A 139 -80.27 -42.14 -22.42
N ASP A 140 -81.02 -41.21 -21.82
CA ASP A 140 -82.09 -40.48 -22.52
C ASP A 140 -81.52 -39.53 -23.56
N PHE A 141 -80.43 -38.84 -23.21
CA PHE A 141 -79.72 -37.97 -24.15
C PHE A 141 -79.13 -38.78 -25.32
N MET A 142 -78.51 -39.94 -25.04
CA MET A 142 -77.97 -40.80 -26.10
C MET A 142 -79.06 -41.37 -26.99
N ASN A 143 -80.24 -41.69 -26.45
CA ASN A 143 -81.37 -42.16 -27.25
C ASN A 143 -81.90 -41.06 -28.17
N LEU A 144 -82.02 -39.82 -27.69
CA LEU A 144 -82.43 -38.67 -28.51
C LEU A 144 -81.39 -38.32 -29.59
N LEU A 145 -80.10 -38.41 -29.24
CA LEU A 145 -78.99 -38.22 -30.18
C LEU A 145 -78.95 -39.32 -31.25
N ASN A 146 -79.17 -40.59 -30.87
CA ASN A 146 -79.22 -41.70 -31.82
C ASN A 146 -80.48 -41.67 -32.69
N LEU A 147 -81.61 -41.24 -32.12
CA LEU A 147 -82.87 -41.08 -32.85
C LEU A 147 -82.73 -40.01 -33.94
N SER A 148 -82.21 -38.83 -33.58
CA SER A 148 -81.95 -37.75 -34.55
C SER A 148 -80.99 -38.20 -35.66
N ARG A 149 -79.93 -38.95 -35.32
CA ARG A 149 -79.05 -39.58 -36.32
C ARG A 149 -79.77 -40.57 -37.23
N SER A 150 -80.59 -41.47 -36.69
CA SER A 150 -81.34 -42.46 -37.48
C SER A 150 -82.37 -41.81 -38.41
N GLN A 151 -82.96 -40.68 -37.98
CA GLN A 151 -83.94 -39.91 -38.73
C GLN A 151 -83.31 -38.87 -39.66
N LYS A 152 -81.97 -38.76 -39.67
CA LYS A 152 -81.23 -37.71 -40.41
C LYS A 152 -81.73 -36.30 -40.08
N THR A 153 -82.15 -36.07 -38.84
CA THR A 153 -82.53 -34.74 -38.34
C THR A 153 -81.39 -34.15 -37.49
N THR A 154 -81.23 -32.83 -37.53
CA THR A 154 -80.23 -32.12 -36.73
C THR A 154 -80.61 -32.19 -35.25
N PHE A 155 -79.67 -32.59 -34.38
CA PHE A 155 -79.90 -32.61 -32.94
C PHE A 155 -79.74 -31.19 -32.36
N LYS A 156 -80.81 -30.61 -31.84
CA LYS A 156 -80.87 -29.22 -31.36
C LYS A 156 -80.79 -29.13 -29.83
N LEU A 157 -79.81 -28.38 -29.32
CA LEU A 157 -79.58 -28.08 -27.90
C LEU A 157 -79.47 -26.57 -27.62
N SER A 158 -79.87 -25.74 -28.58
CA SER A 158 -79.75 -24.28 -28.51
C SER A 158 -80.42 -23.67 -27.27
N GLY A 159 -79.74 -22.70 -26.64
CA GLY A 159 -80.19 -21.96 -25.46
C GLY A 159 -80.04 -22.69 -24.13
N MET A 160 -79.48 -23.92 -24.11
CA MET A 160 -79.41 -24.73 -22.88
C MET A 160 -78.20 -24.39 -22.01
N ASP A 161 -78.36 -24.47 -20.68
CA ASP A 161 -77.25 -24.54 -19.74
C ASP A 161 -76.82 -26.00 -19.58
N LEU A 162 -75.75 -26.38 -20.27
CA LEU A 162 -75.24 -27.76 -20.32
C LEU A 162 -74.28 -28.08 -19.18
N ARG A 163 -73.89 -27.12 -18.34
CA ARG A 163 -72.91 -27.32 -17.26
C ARG A 163 -73.31 -28.37 -16.24
N ASN A 164 -74.61 -28.63 -16.10
CA ASN A 164 -75.18 -29.53 -15.11
C ASN A 164 -75.68 -30.87 -15.69
N VAL A 165 -75.40 -31.15 -16.96
CA VAL A 165 -75.70 -32.46 -17.58
C VAL A 165 -74.66 -33.52 -17.17
N PHE A 166 -74.80 -34.75 -17.65
CA PHE A 166 -73.79 -35.79 -17.46
C PHE A 166 -72.49 -35.44 -18.24
N PRO A 167 -71.33 -36.04 -17.87
CA PRO A 167 -70.06 -35.76 -18.56
C PRO A 167 -70.14 -36.03 -20.07
N LEU A 168 -69.75 -35.04 -20.87
CA LEU A 168 -69.81 -35.08 -22.33
C LEU A 168 -68.48 -35.51 -22.98
N GLU A 169 -67.41 -35.68 -22.21
CA GLU A 169 -66.10 -36.13 -22.69
C GLU A 169 -66.18 -37.40 -23.56
N HIS A 170 -65.37 -37.43 -24.63
CA HIS A 170 -65.32 -38.45 -25.68
C HIS A 170 -66.58 -38.60 -26.56
N LEU A 171 -67.59 -37.76 -26.39
CA LEU A 171 -68.84 -37.91 -27.14
C LEU A 171 -68.71 -37.40 -28.57
N ASP A 172 -69.39 -38.08 -29.49
CA ASP A 172 -69.60 -37.56 -30.84
C ASP A 172 -70.87 -36.72 -30.86
N LEU A 173 -70.72 -35.41 -31.00
CA LEU A 173 -71.75 -34.40 -31.17
C LEU A 173 -71.62 -33.71 -32.54
N SER A 174 -71.07 -34.41 -33.53
CA SER A 174 -70.96 -33.87 -34.90
C SER A 174 -72.34 -33.62 -35.51
N GLN A 175 -72.46 -32.58 -36.34
CA GLN A 175 -73.70 -32.17 -37.02
C GLN A 175 -74.85 -31.76 -36.08
N CYS A 176 -74.54 -31.25 -34.89
CA CYS A 176 -75.52 -30.71 -33.94
C CYS A 176 -75.75 -29.20 -34.13
N GLU A 177 -76.87 -28.70 -33.59
CA GLU A 177 -77.14 -27.26 -33.46
C GLU A 177 -77.22 -26.91 -31.97
N ILE A 178 -76.20 -26.22 -31.47
CA ILE A 178 -76.04 -25.82 -30.07
C ILE A 178 -75.75 -24.31 -30.06
N ILE A 179 -76.78 -23.49 -30.32
CA ILE A 179 -76.62 -22.03 -30.41
C ILE A 179 -76.85 -21.40 -29.03
N SER A 180 -76.10 -20.37 -28.65
CA SER A 180 -76.26 -19.57 -27.43
C SER A 180 -76.36 -20.39 -26.13
N SER A 181 -75.66 -21.51 -26.08
CA SER A 181 -75.72 -22.44 -24.93
C SER A 181 -74.52 -22.25 -24.01
N ASN A 182 -74.70 -22.53 -22.72
CA ASN A 182 -73.64 -22.41 -21.72
C ASN A 182 -72.97 -23.77 -21.48
N LEU A 183 -71.71 -23.90 -21.89
CA LEU A 183 -70.85 -25.04 -21.64
C LEU A 183 -69.68 -24.71 -20.70
N SER A 184 -69.64 -23.50 -20.13
CA SER A 184 -68.48 -23.00 -19.41
C SER A 184 -68.02 -23.94 -18.29
N LYS A 185 -66.70 -24.08 -18.15
CA LYS A 185 -66.00 -24.91 -17.15
C LYS A 185 -66.22 -26.42 -17.27
N MET A 186 -66.86 -26.91 -18.33
CA MET A 186 -67.04 -28.35 -18.54
C MET A 186 -65.74 -29.04 -18.99
N ASN A 187 -65.61 -30.32 -18.64
CA ASN A 187 -64.63 -31.20 -19.27
C ASN A 187 -65.23 -31.77 -20.56
N LEU A 188 -64.70 -31.33 -21.69
CA LEU A 188 -65.13 -31.68 -23.04
C LEU A 188 -64.00 -32.35 -23.83
N LYS A 189 -63.03 -32.95 -23.13
CA LYS A 189 -61.89 -33.62 -23.77
C LYS A 189 -62.35 -34.67 -24.79
N ASP A 190 -61.66 -34.72 -25.93
CA ASP A 190 -61.89 -35.68 -27.02
C ASP A 190 -63.31 -35.66 -27.63
N VAL A 191 -64.10 -34.60 -27.39
CA VAL A 191 -65.43 -34.44 -27.99
C VAL A 191 -65.30 -34.10 -29.47
N LYS A 192 -66.17 -34.69 -30.31
CA LYS A 192 -66.26 -34.36 -31.73
C LYS A 192 -67.46 -33.46 -31.97
N PHE A 193 -67.22 -32.22 -32.36
CA PHE A 193 -68.26 -31.27 -32.75
C PHE A 193 -68.33 -31.07 -34.27
N SER A 194 -67.52 -31.77 -35.06
CA SER A 194 -67.35 -31.50 -36.50
C SER A 194 -68.67 -31.24 -37.24
N HIS A 195 -68.71 -30.23 -38.10
CA HIS A 195 -69.90 -29.80 -38.85
C HIS A 195 -71.09 -29.29 -38.00
N SER A 196 -70.89 -28.92 -36.73
CA SER A 196 -71.96 -28.36 -35.88
C SER A 196 -72.11 -26.84 -36.00
N ILE A 197 -73.32 -26.35 -35.67
CA ILE A 197 -73.63 -24.93 -35.52
C ILE A 197 -73.62 -24.60 -34.03
N LEU A 198 -72.67 -23.79 -33.59
CA LEU A 198 -72.29 -23.52 -32.20
C LEU A 198 -72.30 -22.01 -31.87
N ASN A 199 -73.04 -21.21 -32.64
CA ASN A 199 -72.97 -19.75 -32.58
C ASN A 199 -73.35 -19.22 -31.19
N GLY A 200 -72.59 -18.28 -30.65
CA GLY A 200 -72.84 -17.63 -29.37
C GLY A 200 -72.65 -18.52 -28.14
N CYS A 201 -72.04 -19.69 -28.27
CA CYS A 201 -71.81 -20.58 -27.14
C CYS A 201 -70.77 -20.05 -26.15
N ASP A 202 -71.00 -20.30 -24.86
CA ASP A 202 -70.03 -20.02 -23.80
C ASP A 202 -69.21 -21.28 -23.46
N PHE A 203 -68.00 -21.36 -24.00
CA PHE A 203 -66.99 -22.38 -23.71
C PHE A 203 -65.94 -21.90 -22.68
N SER A 204 -66.16 -20.77 -22.00
CA SER A 204 -65.15 -20.21 -21.10
C SER A 204 -64.74 -21.19 -19.99
N GLY A 205 -63.43 -21.33 -19.75
CA GLY A 205 -62.89 -22.24 -18.74
C GLY A 205 -63.01 -23.75 -19.02
N CYS A 206 -63.45 -24.19 -20.20
CA CYS A 206 -63.59 -25.62 -20.52
C CYS A 206 -62.24 -26.36 -20.65
N HIS A 207 -62.23 -27.68 -20.44
CA HIS A 207 -61.12 -28.53 -20.89
C HIS A 207 -61.44 -29.07 -22.30
N LEU A 208 -60.81 -28.50 -23.34
CA LEU A 208 -61.08 -28.77 -24.76
C LEU A 208 -59.92 -29.50 -25.45
N THR A 209 -59.12 -30.24 -24.69
CA THR A 209 -57.98 -30.96 -25.25
C THR A 209 -58.44 -32.00 -26.28
N ASN A 210 -57.81 -31.99 -27.46
CA ASN A 210 -58.10 -32.88 -28.59
C ASN A 210 -59.58 -32.87 -29.06
N VAL A 211 -60.26 -31.73 -28.90
CA VAL A 211 -61.62 -31.53 -29.42
C VAL A 211 -61.59 -31.22 -30.91
N ASP A 212 -62.51 -31.81 -31.66
CA ASP A 212 -62.66 -31.55 -33.10
C ASP A 212 -63.80 -30.55 -33.38
N PHE A 213 -63.43 -29.29 -33.61
CA PHE A 213 -64.34 -28.23 -34.07
C PHE A 213 -64.25 -28.00 -35.57
N SER A 214 -63.74 -28.94 -36.37
CA SER A 214 -63.56 -28.71 -37.81
C SER A 214 -64.90 -28.52 -38.54
N ASN A 215 -64.92 -27.59 -39.50
CA ASN A 215 -66.10 -27.23 -40.29
C ASN A 215 -67.31 -26.76 -39.46
N CYS A 216 -67.09 -26.22 -38.26
CA CYS A 216 -68.15 -25.70 -37.40
C CYS A 216 -68.46 -24.22 -37.67
N ASP A 217 -69.68 -23.80 -37.36
CA ASP A 217 -70.02 -22.38 -37.18
C ASP A 217 -69.90 -22.04 -35.70
N LEU A 218 -68.91 -21.23 -35.31
CA LEU A 218 -68.57 -20.87 -33.94
C LEU A 218 -68.72 -19.35 -33.72
N LYS A 219 -69.45 -18.68 -34.60
CA LYS A 219 -69.59 -17.23 -34.59
C LYS A 219 -70.00 -16.70 -33.21
N ASP A 220 -69.37 -15.64 -32.74
CA ASP A 220 -69.63 -14.95 -31.46
C ASP A 220 -69.46 -15.82 -30.20
N SER A 221 -68.78 -16.98 -30.29
CA SER A 221 -68.56 -17.86 -29.14
C SER A 221 -67.48 -17.33 -28.19
N ASN A 222 -67.58 -17.67 -26.90
CA ASN A 222 -66.62 -17.28 -25.87
C ASN A 222 -65.75 -18.46 -25.45
N PHE A 223 -64.42 -18.37 -25.63
CA PHE A 223 -63.48 -19.42 -25.22
C PHE A 223 -62.59 -19.01 -24.04
N CYS A 224 -62.74 -17.81 -23.48
CA CYS A 224 -61.82 -17.27 -22.46
C CYS A 224 -61.51 -18.28 -21.32
N GLY A 225 -60.23 -18.55 -21.10
CA GLY A 225 -59.74 -19.48 -20.05
C GLY A 225 -59.88 -20.99 -20.34
N ALA A 226 -60.37 -21.42 -21.51
CA ALA A 226 -60.48 -22.82 -21.87
C ALA A 226 -59.15 -23.47 -22.33
N ASN A 227 -58.85 -24.71 -21.97
CA ASN A 227 -57.66 -25.42 -22.44
C ASN A 227 -57.86 -25.96 -23.88
N LEU A 228 -57.25 -25.30 -24.87
CA LEU A 228 -57.37 -25.57 -26.31
C LEU A 228 -56.23 -26.45 -26.89
N ASN A 229 -55.51 -27.20 -26.06
CA ASN A 229 -54.38 -28.00 -26.54
C ASN A 229 -54.81 -29.06 -27.56
N SER A 230 -54.16 -29.09 -28.72
CA SER A 230 -54.46 -30.04 -29.82
C SER A 230 -55.91 -29.96 -30.35
N THR A 231 -56.62 -28.86 -30.12
CA THR A 231 -57.97 -28.65 -30.68
C THR A 231 -57.89 -28.37 -32.19
N ASN A 232 -58.81 -28.95 -32.96
CA ASN A 232 -58.87 -28.75 -34.41
C ASN A 232 -59.95 -27.72 -34.79
N PHE A 233 -59.56 -26.61 -35.41
CA PHE A 233 -60.48 -25.56 -35.88
C PHE A 233 -60.58 -25.47 -37.41
N THR A 234 -59.96 -26.37 -38.17
CA THR A 234 -59.82 -26.22 -39.62
C THR A 234 -61.17 -26.00 -40.32
N ASN A 235 -61.21 -25.04 -41.25
CA ASN A 235 -62.39 -24.65 -42.05
C ASN A 235 -63.59 -24.08 -41.25
N SER A 236 -63.41 -23.72 -39.98
CA SER A 236 -64.52 -23.25 -39.14
C SER A 236 -64.71 -21.74 -39.20
N ASN A 237 -65.96 -21.29 -39.01
CA ASN A 237 -66.29 -19.88 -38.86
C ASN A 237 -66.10 -19.45 -37.40
N LEU A 238 -65.08 -18.64 -37.14
CA LEU A 238 -64.72 -18.10 -35.83
C LEU A 238 -64.97 -16.57 -35.78
N GLU A 239 -65.87 -16.07 -36.61
CA GLU A 239 -66.18 -14.64 -36.69
C GLU A 239 -66.67 -14.13 -35.31
N GLY A 240 -66.14 -13.02 -34.80
CA GLY A 240 -66.54 -12.45 -33.51
C GLY A 240 -66.15 -13.25 -32.26
N VAL A 241 -65.35 -14.32 -32.39
CA VAL A 241 -64.96 -15.17 -31.26
C VAL A 241 -64.11 -14.41 -30.22
N LYS A 242 -64.28 -14.72 -28.93
CA LYS A 242 -63.44 -14.18 -27.84
C LYS A 242 -62.34 -15.17 -27.43
N LEU A 243 -61.10 -14.84 -27.80
CA LEU A 243 -59.88 -15.57 -27.46
C LEU A 243 -58.87 -14.57 -26.84
N VAL A 244 -58.92 -14.40 -25.53
CA VAL A 244 -58.05 -13.47 -24.81
C VAL A 244 -57.03 -14.24 -23.97
N ASP A 245 -55.76 -13.83 -24.02
CA ASP A 245 -54.64 -14.37 -23.24
C ASP A 245 -54.37 -15.88 -23.45
N PHE A 246 -54.57 -16.39 -24.67
CA PHE A 246 -54.27 -17.78 -25.01
C PHE A 246 -52.85 -18.03 -25.47
N SER A 247 -52.28 -19.17 -25.08
CA SER A 247 -51.07 -19.70 -25.70
C SER A 247 -51.42 -20.87 -26.61
N PHE A 248 -51.34 -20.65 -27.92
CA PHE A 248 -51.56 -21.64 -28.95
C PHE A 248 -50.22 -22.22 -29.40
N THR A 249 -50.11 -23.55 -29.34
CA THR A 249 -48.94 -24.28 -29.84
C THR A 249 -49.41 -25.35 -30.81
N ASP A 250 -48.84 -25.34 -32.02
CA ASP A 250 -49.12 -26.34 -33.08
C ASP A 250 -50.60 -26.42 -33.53
N ILE A 251 -51.39 -25.35 -33.35
CA ILE A 251 -52.79 -25.29 -33.80
C ILE A 251 -52.88 -24.89 -35.28
N ASN A 252 -53.78 -25.55 -36.01
CA ASN A 252 -54.08 -25.25 -37.40
C ASN A 252 -55.35 -24.39 -37.54
N PHE A 253 -55.18 -23.09 -37.80
CA PHE A 253 -56.25 -22.13 -38.12
C PHE A 253 -56.47 -21.97 -39.64
N SER A 254 -55.97 -22.89 -40.45
CA SER A 254 -56.03 -22.74 -41.90
C SER A 254 -57.48 -22.81 -42.41
N ASN A 255 -57.79 -21.92 -43.35
CA ASN A 255 -59.13 -21.65 -43.89
C ASN A 255 -60.20 -21.22 -42.86
N CYS A 256 -59.82 -20.90 -41.62
CA CYS A 256 -60.77 -20.33 -40.66
C CYS A 256 -61.18 -18.89 -41.02
N ASP A 257 -62.38 -18.52 -40.59
CA ASP A 257 -62.85 -17.13 -40.65
C ASP A 257 -62.72 -16.48 -39.26
N LEU A 258 -61.69 -15.68 -39.03
CA LEU A 258 -61.44 -14.96 -37.77
C LEU A 258 -61.78 -13.47 -37.91
N ARG A 259 -62.75 -13.11 -38.76
CA ARG A 259 -63.18 -11.70 -38.86
C ARG A 259 -63.76 -11.23 -37.54
N GLU A 260 -63.48 -10.00 -37.14
CA GLU A 260 -64.04 -9.39 -35.92
C GLU A 260 -63.70 -10.12 -34.60
N SER A 261 -62.81 -11.11 -34.61
CA SER A 261 -62.41 -11.85 -33.40
C SER A 261 -61.57 -11.00 -32.44
N GLU A 262 -61.71 -11.24 -31.14
CA GLU A 262 -60.87 -10.66 -30.10
C GLU A 262 -59.71 -11.61 -29.78
N LEU A 263 -58.47 -11.27 -30.18
CA LEU A 263 -57.27 -12.09 -30.02
C LEU A 263 -56.26 -11.50 -29.01
N THR A 264 -56.67 -10.49 -28.23
CA THR A 264 -55.78 -9.71 -27.37
C THR A 264 -54.95 -10.59 -26.42
N GLY A 265 -53.65 -10.34 -26.33
CA GLY A 265 -52.72 -11.05 -25.44
C GLY A 265 -52.37 -12.49 -25.88
N CYS A 266 -52.86 -12.97 -27.03
CA CYS A 266 -52.58 -14.33 -27.47
C CYS A 266 -51.14 -14.53 -27.97
N THR A 267 -50.55 -15.69 -27.68
CA THR A 267 -49.28 -16.18 -28.25
C THR A 267 -49.53 -17.34 -29.21
N PHE A 268 -48.98 -17.27 -30.40
CA PHE A 268 -49.08 -18.28 -31.46
C PHE A 268 -47.69 -18.84 -31.75
N ASN A 269 -47.42 -20.08 -31.33
CA ASN A 269 -46.16 -20.78 -31.58
C ASN A 269 -46.38 -21.91 -32.58
N ARG A 270 -45.66 -21.89 -33.71
CA ARG A 270 -45.76 -22.87 -34.82
C ARG A 270 -47.18 -23.11 -35.36
N CYS A 271 -48.08 -22.15 -35.17
CA CYS A 271 -49.45 -22.25 -35.67
C CYS A 271 -49.54 -21.99 -37.18
N ALA A 272 -50.50 -22.62 -37.85
CA ALA A 272 -50.74 -22.46 -39.28
C ALA A 272 -51.94 -21.54 -39.55
N PHE A 273 -51.76 -20.55 -40.43
CA PHE A 273 -52.77 -19.54 -40.80
C PHE A 273 -53.00 -19.47 -42.33
N GLN A 274 -52.85 -20.59 -43.03
CA GLN A 274 -52.97 -20.57 -44.49
C GLN A 274 -54.40 -20.21 -44.90
N LEU A 275 -54.56 -19.19 -45.74
CA LEU A 275 -55.86 -18.68 -46.23
C LEU A 275 -56.85 -18.23 -45.15
N THR A 276 -56.40 -18.02 -43.90
CA THR A 276 -57.24 -17.49 -42.81
C THR A 276 -57.65 -16.04 -43.08
N LYS A 277 -58.90 -15.70 -42.79
CA LYS A 277 -59.41 -14.31 -42.88
C LYS A 277 -59.30 -13.64 -41.50
N LEU A 278 -58.70 -12.46 -41.43
CA LEU A 278 -58.48 -11.73 -40.17
C LEU A 278 -59.03 -10.30 -40.18
N ASN A 279 -59.86 -9.92 -41.15
CA ASN A 279 -60.32 -8.54 -41.27
C ASN A 279 -61.06 -8.09 -40.00
N ASN A 280 -60.72 -6.90 -39.50
CA ASN A 280 -61.25 -6.29 -38.26
C ASN A 280 -60.98 -7.08 -36.95
N ALA A 281 -60.14 -8.12 -36.96
CA ALA A 281 -59.73 -8.79 -35.73
C ALA A 281 -58.88 -7.87 -34.83
N SER A 282 -59.05 -7.98 -33.50
CA SER A 282 -58.22 -7.27 -32.52
C SER A 282 -56.95 -8.07 -32.21
N VAL A 283 -55.82 -7.68 -32.81
CA VAL A 283 -54.50 -8.29 -32.59
C VAL A 283 -53.64 -7.32 -31.78
N LEU A 284 -53.94 -7.22 -30.48
CA LEU A 284 -53.26 -6.34 -29.55
C LEU A 284 -52.40 -7.17 -28.60
N GLN A 285 -51.15 -6.76 -28.38
CA GLN A 285 -50.24 -7.42 -27.41
C GLN A 285 -50.02 -8.92 -27.68
N CYS A 286 -50.13 -9.35 -28.94
CA CYS A 286 -49.97 -10.76 -29.32
C CYS A 286 -48.51 -11.14 -29.56
N GLY A 287 -48.15 -12.39 -29.30
CA GLY A 287 -46.87 -13.00 -29.65
C GLY A 287 -47.00 -13.95 -30.84
N PHE A 288 -46.09 -13.87 -31.81
CA PHE A 288 -46.00 -14.79 -32.94
C PHE A 288 -44.59 -15.37 -32.97
N GLU A 289 -44.47 -16.69 -32.85
CA GLU A 289 -43.18 -17.37 -32.68
C GLU A 289 -43.04 -18.52 -33.66
N ASN A 290 -41.93 -18.56 -34.40
CA ASN A 290 -41.59 -19.63 -35.35
C ASN A 290 -42.67 -19.87 -36.43
N MET A 291 -43.32 -18.79 -36.87
CA MET A 291 -44.42 -18.86 -37.82
C MET A 291 -44.02 -18.49 -39.25
N THR A 292 -44.73 -19.04 -40.24
CA THR A 292 -44.60 -18.65 -41.66
C THR A 292 -45.87 -17.98 -42.15
N PHE A 293 -45.77 -16.69 -42.49
CA PHE A 293 -46.88 -15.87 -42.96
C PHE A 293 -46.99 -15.89 -44.48
N LYS A 294 -47.18 -17.07 -45.06
CA LYS A 294 -47.53 -17.20 -46.48
C LYS A 294 -49.05 -17.10 -46.59
N THR A 295 -49.57 -16.15 -47.40
CA THR A 295 -50.98 -16.10 -47.87
C THR A 295 -52.08 -15.64 -46.91
N ILE A 296 -51.77 -14.94 -45.81
CA ILE A 296 -52.81 -14.31 -44.97
C ILE A 296 -53.52 -13.19 -45.76
N ARG A 297 -54.85 -13.20 -45.77
CA ARG A 297 -55.69 -12.14 -46.35
C ARG A 297 -56.16 -11.20 -45.25
N ALA A 298 -55.55 -10.02 -45.20
CA ALA A 298 -55.94 -8.91 -44.33
C ALA A 298 -56.10 -7.63 -45.17
N ASN A 299 -57.10 -6.81 -44.81
CA ASN A 299 -57.28 -5.45 -45.35
C ASN A 299 -56.63 -4.40 -44.42
N GLN A 300 -56.60 -3.15 -44.87
CA GLN A 300 -55.95 -2.00 -44.19
C GLN A 300 -56.41 -1.74 -42.74
N ASN A 301 -57.49 -2.38 -42.27
CA ASN A 301 -58.09 -2.15 -40.95
C ASN A 301 -57.63 -3.15 -39.88
N LEU A 302 -56.76 -4.12 -40.22
CA LEU A 302 -56.19 -5.02 -39.22
C LEU A 302 -55.27 -4.21 -38.26
N LYS A 303 -55.65 -4.13 -36.98
CA LYS A 303 -54.92 -3.38 -35.95
C LYS A 303 -53.91 -4.30 -35.27
N ILE A 304 -52.66 -4.34 -35.76
CA ILE A 304 -51.55 -5.01 -35.06
C ILE A 304 -50.81 -3.96 -34.21
N LYS A 305 -51.05 -3.97 -32.90
CA LYS A 305 -50.37 -3.04 -31.99
C LYS A 305 -49.69 -3.77 -30.86
N GLN A 306 -48.51 -3.30 -30.47
CA GLN A 306 -47.74 -3.83 -29.34
C GLN A 306 -47.46 -5.34 -29.44
N CYS A 307 -47.42 -5.89 -30.66
CA CYS A 307 -47.19 -7.30 -30.89
C CYS A 307 -45.70 -7.64 -30.98
N LYS A 308 -45.36 -8.91 -30.75
CA LYS A 308 -44.00 -9.46 -30.87
C LYS A 308 -43.99 -10.54 -31.95
N PHE A 309 -43.07 -10.44 -32.91
CA PHE A 309 -42.77 -11.48 -33.88
C PHE A 309 -41.34 -11.95 -33.65
N GLU A 310 -41.17 -13.25 -33.41
CA GLU A 310 -39.87 -13.87 -33.17
C GLU A 310 -39.67 -15.06 -34.10
N ASN A 311 -38.51 -15.12 -34.77
CA ASN A 311 -38.15 -16.20 -35.71
C ASN A 311 -39.20 -16.43 -36.80
N CYS A 312 -39.97 -15.40 -37.17
CA CYS A 312 -41.04 -15.51 -38.14
C CYS A 312 -40.55 -15.27 -39.57
N ASN A 313 -41.12 -15.98 -40.53
CA ASN A 313 -40.90 -15.75 -41.95
C ASN A 313 -42.02 -14.88 -42.53
N LEU A 314 -41.70 -13.61 -42.76
CA LEU A 314 -42.57 -12.57 -43.33
C LEU A 314 -42.21 -12.26 -44.80
N LYS A 315 -41.26 -13.00 -45.40
CA LYS A 315 -40.74 -12.76 -46.75
C LYS A 315 -41.82 -12.87 -47.82
N GLY A 316 -42.00 -11.79 -48.60
CA GLY A 316 -42.67 -11.79 -49.90
C GLY A 316 -44.20 -12.05 -49.88
N ARG A 317 -44.97 -11.02 -50.23
CA ARG A 317 -46.42 -11.05 -50.56
C ARG A 317 -47.40 -11.37 -49.42
N SER A 318 -47.24 -10.77 -48.25
CA SER A 318 -48.34 -10.60 -47.30
C SER A 318 -48.78 -9.14 -47.28
N ASN A 319 -50.08 -8.86 -47.49
CA ASN A 319 -50.65 -7.51 -47.40
C ASN A 319 -50.70 -6.98 -45.95
N ILE A 320 -50.12 -7.75 -45.02
CA ILE A 320 -50.05 -7.44 -43.59
C ILE A 320 -49.15 -6.22 -43.33
N THR A 321 -48.20 -5.91 -44.24
CA THR A 321 -47.34 -4.72 -44.11
C THR A 321 -48.08 -3.41 -44.37
N GLN A 322 -49.25 -3.43 -45.04
CA GLN A 322 -50.09 -2.24 -45.23
C GLN A 322 -51.00 -1.96 -44.02
N SER A 323 -50.98 -2.83 -43.00
CA SER A 323 -51.94 -2.83 -41.90
C SER A 323 -51.17 -2.75 -40.57
N LEU A 324 -50.92 -1.51 -40.13
CA LEU A 324 -50.47 -1.07 -38.80
C LEU A 324 -49.45 -1.98 -38.07
N PHE A 325 -48.17 -1.60 -38.07
CA PHE A 325 -47.20 -2.02 -37.05
C PHE A 325 -46.94 -0.86 -36.08
N ASP A 326 -47.82 -0.65 -35.10
CA ASP A 326 -47.62 0.39 -34.08
C ASP A 326 -46.98 -0.23 -32.82
N LYS A 327 -45.78 0.24 -32.44
CA LYS A 327 -44.99 -0.27 -31.30
C LYS A 327 -44.75 -1.78 -31.36
N THR A 328 -44.49 -2.33 -32.55
CA THR A 328 -44.29 -3.77 -32.75
C THR A 328 -42.82 -4.17 -32.56
N ARG A 329 -42.56 -5.40 -32.10
CA ARG A 329 -41.22 -5.98 -31.99
C ARG A 329 -41.01 -7.04 -33.08
N LEU A 330 -40.01 -6.88 -33.94
CA LEU A 330 -39.56 -7.87 -34.93
C LEU A 330 -38.17 -8.38 -34.53
N ILE A 331 -38.05 -9.67 -34.21
CA ILE A 331 -36.82 -10.28 -33.69
C ILE A 331 -36.46 -11.49 -34.55
N ASN A 332 -35.27 -11.50 -35.15
CA ASN A 332 -34.77 -12.63 -35.96
C ASN A 332 -35.74 -13.06 -37.08
N CYS A 333 -36.53 -12.13 -37.60
CA CYS A 333 -37.55 -12.42 -38.60
C CYS A 333 -36.95 -12.32 -40.01
N ASN A 334 -37.31 -13.25 -40.89
CA ASN A 334 -37.02 -13.13 -42.32
C ASN A 334 -38.02 -12.15 -42.94
N VAL A 335 -37.60 -10.89 -43.06
CA VAL A 335 -38.38 -9.76 -43.58
C VAL A 335 -37.86 -9.24 -44.92
N ASN A 336 -37.05 -10.03 -45.62
CA ASN A 336 -36.36 -9.55 -46.81
C ASN A 336 -37.37 -9.14 -47.90
N GLY A 337 -37.30 -7.88 -48.34
CA GLY A 337 -38.20 -7.30 -49.33
C GLY A 337 -39.55 -6.83 -48.80
N CYS A 338 -39.76 -6.79 -47.47
CA CYS A 338 -40.95 -6.16 -46.89
C CYS A 338 -40.94 -4.64 -47.10
N ASP A 339 -42.05 -4.10 -47.60
CA ASP A 339 -42.24 -2.66 -47.78
C ASP A 339 -42.95 -2.05 -46.57
N MET A 340 -42.23 -1.20 -45.83
CA MET A 340 -42.70 -0.46 -44.66
C MET A 340 -42.81 1.05 -44.96
N SER A 341 -42.77 1.43 -46.24
CA SER A 341 -42.78 2.84 -46.64
C SER A 341 -44.07 3.55 -46.24
N ASN A 342 -43.96 4.83 -45.86
CA ASN A 342 -45.07 5.69 -45.44
C ASN A 342 -45.80 5.27 -44.15
N LEU A 343 -45.24 4.33 -43.37
CA LEU A 343 -45.83 3.89 -42.10
C LEU A 343 -45.42 4.78 -40.93
N ASP A 344 -46.25 4.81 -39.88
CA ASP A 344 -45.88 5.31 -38.55
C ASP A 344 -45.53 4.15 -37.65
N LEU A 345 -44.23 3.99 -37.36
CA LEU A 345 -43.69 2.87 -36.59
C LEU A 345 -43.14 3.33 -35.24
N ARG A 346 -43.48 4.54 -34.77
CA ARG A 346 -42.91 5.14 -33.56
C ARG A 346 -42.82 4.16 -32.38
N GLY A 347 -41.63 4.06 -31.79
CA GLY A 347 -41.37 3.19 -30.65
C GLY A 347 -41.33 1.68 -30.95
N SER A 348 -41.32 1.26 -32.22
CA SER A 348 -41.16 -0.15 -32.60
C SER A 348 -39.73 -0.66 -32.37
N PHE A 349 -39.54 -1.97 -32.28
CA PHE A 349 -38.27 -2.64 -32.01
C PHE A 349 -37.91 -3.60 -33.16
N PHE A 350 -36.68 -3.54 -33.65
CA PHE A 350 -36.15 -4.35 -34.73
C PHE A 350 -34.82 -4.98 -34.31
N GLU A 351 -34.70 -6.30 -34.40
CA GLU A 351 -33.46 -7.03 -34.09
C GLU A 351 -33.12 -8.04 -35.18
N ASN A 352 -31.89 -7.98 -35.70
CA ASN A 352 -31.35 -8.90 -36.70
C ASN A 352 -32.24 -9.05 -37.95
N VAL A 353 -32.59 -7.92 -38.56
CA VAL A 353 -33.45 -7.82 -39.75
C VAL A 353 -32.71 -7.11 -40.89
N THR A 354 -32.99 -7.50 -42.15
CA THR A 354 -32.30 -6.99 -43.34
C THR A 354 -33.26 -6.71 -44.50
N ASP A 355 -32.82 -5.93 -45.49
CA ASP A 355 -33.51 -5.70 -46.78
C ASP A 355 -34.95 -5.14 -46.67
N MET A 356 -35.24 -4.32 -45.65
CA MET A 356 -36.53 -3.62 -45.51
C MET A 356 -36.51 -2.22 -46.13
N ASN A 357 -37.67 -1.77 -46.61
CA ASN A 357 -37.88 -0.40 -47.11
C ASN A 357 -38.61 0.48 -46.10
N PHE A 358 -37.90 1.45 -45.51
CA PHE A 358 -38.38 2.48 -44.60
C PHE A 358 -38.49 3.88 -45.24
N SER A 359 -38.62 3.96 -46.56
CA SER A 359 -38.77 5.25 -47.25
C SER A 359 -40.02 6.01 -46.77
N ASN A 360 -39.86 7.29 -46.41
CA ASN A 360 -40.94 8.14 -45.85
C ASN A 360 -41.57 7.62 -44.54
N THR A 361 -40.92 6.70 -43.83
CA THR A 361 -41.47 6.10 -42.60
C THR A 361 -41.14 6.96 -41.38
N ASN A 362 -42.09 7.08 -40.44
CA ASN A 362 -41.82 7.68 -39.14
C ASN A 362 -41.23 6.63 -38.18
N LEU A 363 -39.91 6.68 -37.95
CA LEU A 363 -39.21 5.77 -37.05
C LEU A 363 -38.85 6.43 -35.71
N GLU A 364 -39.43 7.58 -35.38
CA GLU A 364 -39.07 8.30 -34.15
C GLU A 364 -39.20 7.40 -32.90
N GLY A 365 -38.17 7.37 -32.07
CA GLY A 365 -38.14 6.54 -30.85
C GLY A 365 -37.99 5.03 -31.07
N CYS A 366 -37.82 4.56 -32.31
CA CYS A 366 -37.64 3.13 -32.59
C CYS A 366 -36.34 2.58 -31.99
N SER A 367 -36.31 1.27 -31.73
CA SER A 367 -35.13 0.55 -31.28
C SER A 367 -34.62 -0.39 -32.38
N PHE A 368 -33.34 -0.31 -32.70
CA PHE A 368 -32.65 -1.15 -33.68
C PHE A 368 -31.51 -1.89 -32.98
N LYS A 369 -31.41 -3.20 -33.16
CA LYS A 369 -30.36 -4.01 -32.54
C LYS A 369 -29.75 -4.99 -33.55
N GLN A 370 -28.42 -5.04 -33.64
CA GLN A 370 -27.69 -5.97 -34.53
C GLN A 370 -28.16 -5.90 -35.99
N ILE A 371 -28.22 -4.69 -36.54
CA ILE A 371 -28.71 -4.42 -37.90
C ILE A 371 -27.59 -3.78 -38.72
N ILE A 372 -27.51 -4.17 -40.00
CA ILE A 372 -26.66 -3.48 -40.98
C ILE A 372 -27.53 -2.46 -41.70
N LEU A 373 -27.37 -1.19 -41.34
CA LEU A 373 -28.23 -0.10 -41.83
C LEU A 373 -28.10 0.09 -43.35
N GLN A 374 -26.92 -0.17 -43.92
CA GLN A 374 -26.68 -0.09 -45.37
C GLN A 374 -27.59 -1.03 -46.18
N LYS A 375 -28.09 -2.11 -45.58
CA LYS A 375 -29.02 -3.05 -46.22
C LYS A 375 -30.47 -2.59 -46.16
N LEU A 376 -30.77 -1.50 -45.45
CA LEU A 376 -32.09 -0.92 -45.36
C LEU A 376 -32.23 0.22 -46.36
N LYS A 377 -33.44 0.42 -46.89
CA LYS A 377 -33.75 1.55 -47.77
C LYS A 377 -34.47 2.63 -46.98
N PHE A 378 -33.95 3.85 -46.97
CA PHE A 378 -34.57 5.02 -46.35
C PHE A 378 -34.24 6.25 -47.21
N ASN A 379 -34.94 7.37 -46.99
CA ASN A 379 -34.73 8.62 -47.73
C ASN A 379 -34.85 9.82 -46.79
N SER A 380 -34.69 11.04 -47.30
CA SER A 380 -34.66 12.27 -46.48
C SER A 380 -35.97 12.56 -45.73
N LYS A 381 -37.07 11.87 -46.06
CA LYS A 381 -38.35 11.97 -45.35
C LYS A 381 -38.49 10.96 -44.20
N THR A 382 -37.57 10.00 -44.09
CA THR A 382 -37.56 9.04 -42.98
C THR A 382 -37.06 9.73 -41.71
N THR A 383 -37.88 9.76 -40.65
CA THR A 383 -37.50 10.36 -39.36
C THR A 383 -36.82 9.34 -38.46
N LEU A 384 -35.67 9.69 -37.89
CA LEU A 384 -34.88 8.79 -37.03
C LEU A 384 -34.61 9.38 -35.63
N SER A 385 -35.15 10.56 -35.30
CA SER A 385 -34.93 11.19 -34.00
C SER A 385 -35.38 10.31 -32.84
N GLY A 386 -34.66 10.34 -31.72
CA GLY A 386 -34.98 9.57 -30.52
C GLY A 386 -34.74 8.06 -30.62
N CYS A 387 -34.21 7.55 -31.74
CA CYS A 387 -33.99 6.12 -31.92
C CYS A 387 -32.93 5.58 -30.95
N LYS A 388 -33.12 4.33 -30.52
CA LYS A 388 -32.11 3.53 -29.79
C LYS A 388 -31.47 2.57 -30.77
N MET A 389 -30.16 2.59 -30.90
CA MET A 389 -29.38 1.76 -31.81
C MET A 389 -28.31 1.02 -31.02
N GLU A 390 -28.35 -0.30 -31.05
CA GLU A 390 -27.42 -1.17 -30.34
C GLU A 390 -26.74 -2.12 -31.34
N GLN A 391 -25.40 -2.08 -31.43
CA GLN A 391 -24.63 -2.91 -32.37
C GLN A 391 -25.11 -2.78 -33.82
N VAL A 392 -25.48 -1.55 -34.22
CA VAL A 392 -25.88 -1.24 -35.59
C VAL A 392 -24.64 -0.88 -36.40
N ASP A 393 -24.51 -1.45 -37.60
CA ASP A 393 -23.48 -1.13 -38.57
C ASP A 393 -24.00 -0.08 -39.55
N LEU A 394 -23.49 1.14 -39.43
CA LEU A 394 -23.76 2.30 -40.30
C LEU A 394 -22.60 2.57 -41.26
N SER A 395 -21.61 1.68 -41.35
CA SER A 395 -20.40 1.88 -42.16
C SER A 395 -20.75 2.21 -43.60
N GLY A 396 -20.10 3.23 -44.16
CA GLY A 396 -20.28 3.64 -45.56
C GLY A 396 -21.67 4.18 -45.92
N CYS A 397 -22.58 4.35 -44.95
CA CYS A 397 -23.87 5.00 -45.19
C CYS A 397 -23.67 6.50 -45.46
N ASN A 398 -24.56 7.08 -46.29
CA ASN A 398 -24.68 8.53 -46.40
C ASN A 398 -25.85 9.00 -45.54
N LEU A 399 -25.54 9.65 -44.43
CA LEU A 399 -26.52 10.21 -43.49
C LEU A 399 -26.45 11.74 -43.46
N SER A 400 -25.98 12.35 -44.54
CA SER A 400 -25.92 13.81 -44.66
C SER A 400 -27.32 14.41 -44.49
N GLU A 401 -27.41 15.50 -43.72
CA GLU A 401 -28.65 16.23 -43.41
C GLU A 401 -29.71 15.45 -42.62
N TYR A 402 -29.44 14.20 -42.21
CA TYR A 402 -30.38 13.45 -41.37
C TYR A 402 -30.50 14.04 -39.96
N ASN A 403 -31.72 14.02 -39.43
CA ASN A 403 -31.99 14.33 -38.03
C ASN A 403 -31.91 13.07 -37.17
N LEU A 404 -30.76 12.90 -36.52
CA LEU A 404 -30.48 11.85 -35.53
C LEU A 404 -30.46 12.41 -34.11
N SER A 405 -31.13 13.54 -33.85
CA SER A 405 -31.19 14.13 -32.51
C SER A 405 -31.84 13.20 -31.49
N LYS A 406 -31.42 13.31 -30.23
CA LYS A 406 -31.90 12.54 -29.08
C LYS A 406 -31.75 11.02 -29.22
N CYS A 407 -30.93 10.55 -30.16
CA CYS A 407 -30.70 9.12 -30.35
C CYS A 407 -29.74 8.55 -29.29
N SER A 408 -29.82 7.25 -29.04
CA SER A 408 -28.85 6.53 -28.22
C SER A 408 -28.17 5.47 -29.06
N PHE A 409 -26.85 5.52 -29.17
CA PHE A 409 -26.02 4.59 -29.91
C PHE A 409 -25.11 3.84 -28.95
N VAL A 410 -25.17 2.51 -28.97
CA VAL A 410 -24.35 1.63 -28.14
C VAL A 410 -23.67 0.60 -29.03
N GLY A 411 -22.33 0.56 -29.05
CA GLY A 411 -21.62 -0.44 -29.85
C GLY A 411 -21.77 -0.31 -31.36
N CYS A 412 -22.18 0.86 -31.87
CA CYS A 412 -22.46 1.07 -33.30
C CYS A 412 -21.20 1.41 -34.09
N GLU A 413 -21.18 1.03 -35.37
CA GLU A 413 -20.06 1.29 -36.29
C GLU A 413 -20.43 2.38 -37.29
N PHE A 414 -19.67 3.48 -37.29
CA PHE A 414 -19.79 4.63 -38.19
C PHE A 414 -18.57 4.76 -39.12
N SER A 415 -17.67 3.77 -39.16
CA SER A 415 -16.47 3.84 -40.02
C SER A 415 -16.84 4.24 -41.45
N THR A 416 -16.19 5.27 -41.98
CA THR A 416 -16.39 5.79 -43.36
C THR A 416 -17.80 6.31 -43.68
N THR A 417 -18.67 6.49 -42.68
CA THR A 417 -20.01 7.10 -42.86
C THR A 417 -19.87 8.58 -43.24
N ILE A 418 -20.71 9.05 -44.18
CA ILE A 418 -20.77 10.46 -44.57
C ILE A 418 -21.81 11.17 -43.69
N LEU A 419 -21.36 12.15 -42.88
CA LEU A 419 -22.16 12.83 -41.85
C LEU A 419 -22.28 14.35 -42.09
N GLN A 420 -22.27 14.81 -43.34
CA GLN A 420 -22.29 16.25 -43.62
C GLN A 420 -23.61 16.88 -43.13
N ASN A 421 -23.54 17.89 -42.27
CA ASN A 421 -24.68 18.56 -41.65
C ASN A 421 -25.67 17.63 -40.93
N THR A 422 -25.24 16.44 -40.49
CA THR A 422 -26.09 15.53 -39.70
C THR A 422 -26.32 16.12 -38.30
N ASN A 423 -27.57 16.12 -37.84
CA ASN A 423 -27.94 16.63 -36.53
C ASN A 423 -27.91 15.53 -35.47
N PHE A 424 -27.02 15.67 -34.48
CA PHE A 424 -26.89 14.77 -33.35
C PHE A 424 -27.26 15.39 -31.99
N CYS A 425 -27.87 16.58 -31.95
CA CYS A 425 -28.21 17.27 -30.70
C CYS A 425 -28.94 16.36 -29.70
N GLY A 426 -28.50 16.33 -28.45
CA GLY A 426 -29.04 15.50 -27.37
C GLY A 426 -28.78 14.00 -27.50
N SER A 427 -27.94 13.56 -28.44
CA SER A 427 -27.67 12.13 -28.66
C SER A 427 -26.57 11.60 -27.75
N SER A 428 -26.56 10.29 -27.52
CA SER A 428 -25.53 9.61 -26.74
C SER A 428 -24.84 8.54 -27.58
N PHE A 429 -23.51 8.47 -27.50
CA PHE A 429 -22.69 7.44 -28.12
C PHE A 429 -21.88 6.76 -27.02
N ASN A 430 -22.00 5.44 -26.94
CA ASN A 430 -21.24 4.62 -26.01
C ASN A 430 -20.60 3.45 -26.76
N ASN A 431 -19.29 3.26 -26.62
CA ASN A 431 -18.56 2.17 -27.30
C ASN A 431 -18.78 2.14 -28.83
N CYS A 432 -19.02 3.30 -29.45
CA CYS A 432 -19.20 3.41 -30.90
C CYS A 432 -17.86 3.63 -31.60
N SER A 433 -17.77 3.31 -32.88
CA SER A 433 -16.57 3.52 -33.69
C SER A 433 -16.84 4.55 -34.78
N PHE A 434 -16.01 5.58 -34.83
CA PHE A 434 -16.03 6.68 -35.80
C PHE A 434 -14.75 6.72 -36.63
N LYS A 435 -14.10 5.57 -36.83
CA LYS A 435 -12.79 5.53 -37.47
C LYS A 435 -12.86 6.16 -38.88
N GLN A 436 -11.93 7.07 -39.19
CA GLN A 436 -11.83 7.77 -40.50
C GLN A 436 -13.04 8.63 -40.88
N VAL A 437 -13.81 9.13 -39.90
CA VAL A 437 -15.00 9.95 -40.16
C VAL A 437 -14.67 11.45 -40.09
N ASP A 438 -15.23 12.22 -41.03
CA ASP A 438 -15.23 13.69 -40.99
C ASP A 438 -16.37 14.19 -40.09
N LEU A 439 -16.01 14.84 -38.98
CA LEU A 439 -16.92 15.36 -37.97
C LEU A 439 -16.91 16.90 -37.93
N ARG A 440 -16.38 17.57 -38.96
CA ARG A 440 -16.23 19.05 -38.97
C ARG A 440 -17.56 19.80 -39.11
N THR A 441 -18.55 19.19 -39.75
CA THR A 441 -19.82 19.85 -40.10
C THR A 441 -21.04 19.27 -39.36
N ILE A 442 -20.85 18.31 -38.47
CA ILE A 442 -21.96 17.77 -37.69
C ILE A 442 -22.49 18.84 -36.73
N ILE A 443 -23.78 18.76 -36.43
CA ILE A 443 -24.45 19.69 -35.51
C ILE A 443 -24.58 18.99 -34.15
N LEU A 444 -24.04 19.63 -33.11
CA LEU A 444 -24.01 19.14 -31.74
C LEU A 444 -24.62 20.16 -30.78
N ASP A 445 -24.95 19.71 -29.57
CA ASP A 445 -25.31 20.59 -28.46
C ASP A 445 -24.65 20.13 -27.16
N ASN A 446 -24.84 20.91 -26.09
CA ASN A 446 -24.30 20.61 -24.76
C ASN A 446 -24.88 19.33 -24.11
N ASN A 447 -25.97 18.76 -24.66
CA ASN A 447 -26.58 17.52 -24.18
C ASN A 447 -26.03 16.29 -24.89
N THR A 448 -25.28 16.47 -25.97
CA THR A 448 -24.72 15.36 -26.73
C THR A 448 -23.55 14.77 -25.93
N ARG A 449 -23.36 13.44 -25.98
CA ARG A 449 -22.30 12.73 -25.21
C ARG A 449 -21.68 11.65 -26.06
N ALA A 450 -20.36 11.50 -26.07
CA ALA A 450 -19.67 10.38 -26.72
C ALA A 450 -18.59 9.79 -25.80
N THR A 451 -18.84 8.62 -25.21
CA THR A 451 -17.91 8.00 -24.26
C THR A 451 -17.43 6.65 -24.74
N GLN A 452 -16.17 6.31 -24.45
CA GLN A 452 -15.53 5.04 -24.82
C GLN A 452 -15.57 4.74 -26.32
N CYS A 453 -15.61 5.77 -27.16
CA CYS A 453 -15.69 5.64 -28.61
C CYS A 453 -14.31 5.55 -29.25
N ASN A 454 -14.21 4.79 -30.33
CA ASN A 454 -13.04 4.77 -31.20
C ASN A 454 -13.09 5.96 -32.17
N MET A 455 -12.35 7.03 -31.85
CA MET A 455 -12.27 8.26 -32.64
C MET A 455 -10.96 8.32 -33.45
N GLN A 456 -10.42 7.17 -33.89
CA GLN A 456 -9.16 7.12 -34.61
C GLN A 456 -9.28 7.74 -36.01
N GLN A 457 -8.30 8.56 -36.39
CA GLN A 457 -8.25 9.22 -37.71
C GLN A 457 -9.48 10.08 -38.03
N VAL A 458 -10.19 10.59 -37.02
CA VAL A 458 -11.28 11.54 -37.23
C VAL A 458 -10.74 12.92 -37.57
N ASP A 459 -11.50 13.69 -38.34
CA ASP A 459 -11.25 15.12 -38.55
C ASP A 459 -12.31 15.94 -37.78
N LEU A 460 -11.85 16.66 -36.75
CA LEU A 460 -12.63 17.63 -35.97
C LEU A 460 -12.06 19.05 -36.14
N SER A 461 -11.18 19.27 -37.12
CA SER A 461 -10.50 20.56 -37.26
C SER A 461 -11.47 21.72 -37.48
N GLY A 462 -11.27 22.80 -36.73
CA GLY A 462 -12.09 24.01 -36.78
C GLY A 462 -13.52 23.86 -36.22
N GLN A 463 -13.91 22.70 -35.69
CA GLN A 463 -15.24 22.46 -35.14
C GLN A 463 -15.47 23.30 -33.87
N LYS A 464 -16.63 23.95 -33.77
CA LYS A 464 -16.96 24.90 -32.67
C LYS A 464 -18.04 24.38 -31.72
N ASP A 465 -18.88 23.46 -32.17
CA ASP A 465 -20.04 22.98 -31.40
C ASP A 465 -19.68 21.86 -30.40
N VAL A 466 -18.41 21.46 -30.31
CA VAL A 466 -17.93 20.45 -29.35
C VAL A 466 -17.58 21.03 -27.98
N LYS A 467 -17.80 22.32 -27.76
CA LYS A 467 -17.64 22.96 -26.44
C LYS A 467 -18.60 22.34 -25.42
N ASN A 468 -18.16 22.15 -24.17
CA ASN A 468 -18.93 21.50 -23.08
C ASN A 468 -19.35 20.04 -23.33
N PHE A 469 -18.87 19.43 -24.41
CA PHE A 469 -19.22 18.06 -24.78
C PHE A 469 -18.54 17.05 -23.84
N VAL A 470 -19.24 15.95 -23.52
CA VAL A 470 -18.68 14.86 -22.68
C VAL A 470 -18.10 13.78 -23.59
N MET A 471 -16.77 13.67 -23.60
CA MET A 471 -15.97 12.81 -24.48
C MET A 471 -15.15 11.72 -23.74
N GLY A 472 -15.47 11.41 -22.48
CA GLY A 472 -14.59 10.57 -21.65
C GLY A 472 -14.29 9.17 -22.21
N GLY A 473 -13.01 8.76 -22.14
CA GLY A 473 -12.54 7.42 -22.52
C GLY A 473 -12.37 7.18 -24.03
N ASN A 474 -12.37 8.22 -24.86
CA ASN A 474 -12.24 8.09 -26.31
C ASN A 474 -10.77 7.93 -26.76
N SER A 475 -10.55 7.28 -27.90
CA SER A 475 -9.23 7.18 -28.54
C SER A 475 -9.14 8.09 -29.76
N PHE A 476 -8.28 9.11 -29.73
CA PHE A 476 -8.04 10.08 -30.81
C PHE A 476 -6.75 9.78 -31.58
N THR A 477 -6.36 8.50 -31.73
CA THR A 477 -5.09 8.17 -32.39
C THR A 477 -5.09 8.63 -33.85
N ASN A 478 -4.05 9.36 -34.26
CA ASN A 478 -3.90 9.93 -35.62
C ASN A 478 -5.02 10.89 -36.04
N SER A 479 -5.75 11.48 -35.09
CA SER A 479 -6.87 12.37 -35.38
C SER A 479 -6.44 13.83 -35.51
N ASN A 480 -7.16 14.59 -36.33
CA ASN A 480 -6.95 16.03 -36.50
C ASN A 480 -7.93 16.82 -35.62
N LEU A 481 -7.42 17.47 -34.58
CA LEU A 481 -8.19 18.32 -33.65
C LEU A 481 -7.81 19.80 -33.78
N SER A 482 -7.01 20.17 -34.80
CA SER A 482 -6.44 21.51 -34.92
C SER A 482 -7.51 22.59 -35.01
N HIS A 483 -7.28 23.72 -34.32
CA HIS A 483 -8.18 24.88 -34.28
C HIS A 483 -9.61 24.63 -33.76
N CYS A 484 -9.86 23.47 -33.14
CA CYS A 484 -11.15 23.12 -32.54
C CYS A 484 -11.33 23.79 -31.15
N ASP A 485 -12.55 24.18 -30.80
CA ASP A 485 -12.89 24.68 -29.45
C ASP A 485 -13.42 23.56 -28.56
N LEU A 486 -12.52 22.90 -27.83
CA LEU A 486 -12.83 21.88 -26.84
C LEU A 486 -12.98 22.45 -25.43
N SER A 487 -13.08 23.77 -25.25
CA SER A 487 -13.10 24.34 -23.90
C SER A 487 -14.25 23.80 -23.03
N ASN A 488 -13.98 23.62 -21.74
CA ASN A 488 -14.92 23.05 -20.75
C ASN A 488 -15.41 21.61 -21.07
N THR A 489 -14.73 20.87 -21.96
CA THR A 489 -15.09 19.48 -22.24
C THR A 489 -14.60 18.53 -21.14
N VAL A 490 -15.31 17.40 -20.98
CA VAL A 490 -14.89 16.30 -20.09
C VAL A 490 -14.25 15.22 -20.95
N LEU A 491 -12.92 15.19 -20.96
CA LEU A 491 -12.09 14.28 -21.76
C LEU A 491 -11.42 13.20 -20.91
N LYS A 492 -11.85 13.02 -19.66
CA LYS A 492 -11.28 12.07 -18.69
C LYS A 492 -11.02 10.68 -19.31
N GLY A 493 -9.80 10.18 -19.16
CA GLY A 493 -9.40 8.85 -19.62
C GLY A 493 -9.19 8.71 -21.14
N CYS A 494 -9.22 9.80 -21.90
CA CYS A 494 -8.96 9.76 -23.34
C CYS A 494 -7.49 9.42 -23.68
N SER A 495 -7.29 8.86 -24.87
CA SER A 495 -5.96 8.62 -25.44
C SER A 495 -5.70 9.53 -26.63
N PHE A 496 -4.61 10.30 -26.56
CA PHE A 496 -4.09 11.19 -27.57
C PHE A 496 -2.74 10.65 -28.05
N THR A 497 -2.74 9.94 -29.17
CA THR A 497 -1.51 9.37 -29.75
C THR A 497 -1.35 9.90 -31.16
N GLN A 498 -0.24 10.59 -31.46
CA GLN A 498 0.01 11.15 -32.79
C GLN A 498 -1.12 12.06 -33.33
N CYS A 499 -1.90 12.68 -32.44
CA CYS A 499 -2.98 13.60 -32.84
C CYS A 499 -2.45 15.03 -33.04
N GLN A 500 -3.12 15.79 -33.91
CA GLN A 500 -2.78 17.19 -34.16
C GLN A 500 -3.60 18.10 -33.23
N LEU A 501 -2.93 18.86 -32.36
CA LEU A 501 -3.53 19.77 -31.38
C LEU A 501 -3.20 21.25 -31.62
N LYS A 502 -2.56 21.57 -32.75
CA LYS A 502 -2.14 22.94 -33.06
C LYS A 502 -3.33 23.90 -33.03
N GLY A 503 -3.26 24.95 -32.21
CA GLY A 503 -4.31 25.96 -32.08
C GLY A 503 -5.60 25.49 -31.42
N THR A 504 -5.64 24.26 -30.88
CA THR A 504 -6.82 23.71 -30.18
C THR A 504 -7.00 24.43 -28.84
N ASN A 505 -8.24 24.75 -28.50
CA ASN A 505 -8.59 25.32 -27.20
C ASN A 505 -9.00 24.21 -26.23
N LEU A 506 -8.12 23.86 -25.29
CA LEU A 506 -8.38 22.91 -24.20
C LEU A 506 -8.64 23.62 -22.86
N SER A 507 -8.82 24.94 -22.85
CA SER A 507 -8.96 25.68 -21.60
C SER A 507 -10.18 25.20 -20.78
N CYS A 508 -10.00 25.08 -19.47
CA CYS A 508 -10.95 24.53 -18.50
C CYS A 508 -11.37 23.06 -18.74
N CYS A 509 -10.62 22.27 -19.52
CA CYS A 509 -10.95 20.86 -19.72
C CYS A 509 -10.59 19.98 -18.52
N ASP A 510 -11.39 18.93 -18.30
CA ASP A 510 -11.01 17.80 -17.45
C ASP A 510 -10.33 16.72 -18.31
N LEU A 511 -8.99 16.73 -18.32
CA LEU A 511 -8.16 15.72 -18.98
C LEU A 511 -7.69 14.62 -18.02
N ASN A 512 -8.29 14.49 -16.83
CA ASN A 512 -7.76 13.58 -15.82
C ASN A 512 -7.59 12.15 -16.34
N ALA A 513 -6.49 11.50 -15.96
CA ALA A 513 -6.13 10.15 -16.39
C ALA A 513 -6.01 9.94 -17.92
N CYS A 514 -5.84 11.01 -18.72
CA CYS A 514 -5.57 10.88 -20.15
C CYS A 514 -4.15 10.39 -20.42
N SER A 515 -3.95 9.77 -21.59
CA SER A 515 -2.63 9.42 -22.10
C SER A 515 -2.28 10.28 -23.31
N PHE A 516 -1.10 10.87 -23.31
CA PHE A 516 -0.53 11.65 -24.41
C PHE A 516 0.77 11.01 -24.86
N LYS A 517 0.90 10.74 -26.16
CA LYS A 517 2.07 10.11 -26.76
C LYS A 517 2.36 10.69 -28.14
N GLU A 518 3.59 11.13 -28.36
CA GLU A 518 4.06 11.63 -29.66
C GLU A 518 3.18 12.78 -30.20
N ILE A 519 2.82 13.73 -29.33
CA ILE A 519 2.04 14.92 -29.70
C ILE A 519 2.88 16.20 -29.58
N GLU A 520 2.55 17.19 -30.39
CA GLU A 520 3.04 18.55 -30.22
C GLU A 520 1.98 19.38 -29.49
N ILE A 521 2.30 19.82 -28.27
CA ILE A 521 1.37 20.61 -27.43
C ILE A 521 1.63 22.13 -27.51
N ARG A 522 2.64 22.55 -28.28
CA ARG A 522 2.91 23.97 -28.51
C ARG A 522 1.73 24.60 -29.26
N GLU A 523 1.45 25.87 -28.95
CA GLU A 523 0.32 26.62 -29.51
C GLU A 523 -1.08 26.03 -29.17
N THR A 524 -1.16 25.13 -28.18
CA THR A 524 -2.44 24.69 -27.60
C THR A 524 -2.79 25.58 -26.41
N PHE A 525 -4.03 26.06 -26.33
CA PHE A 525 -4.50 26.82 -25.16
C PHE A 525 -4.90 25.83 -24.07
N ILE A 526 -4.26 25.90 -22.89
CA ILE A 526 -4.45 24.95 -21.79
C ILE A 526 -4.75 25.63 -20.47
N ASP A 527 -5.30 26.84 -20.52
CA ASP A 527 -5.59 27.66 -19.34
C ASP A 527 -6.59 26.95 -18.42
N LYS A 528 -6.25 26.82 -17.13
CA LYS A 528 -7.08 26.15 -16.08
C LYS A 528 -7.43 24.69 -16.38
N THR A 529 -6.60 24.01 -17.17
CA THR A 529 -6.81 22.62 -17.55
C THR A 529 -6.30 21.66 -16.48
N SER A 530 -7.06 20.61 -16.17
CA SER A 530 -6.65 19.57 -15.22
C SER A 530 -5.99 18.39 -15.93
N PHE A 531 -4.68 18.20 -15.69
CA PHE A 531 -3.88 17.07 -16.18
C PHE A 531 -3.62 16.02 -15.09
N SER A 532 -4.47 15.96 -14.05
CA SER A 532 -4.18 15.11 -12.89
C SER A 532 -4.29 13.63 -13.25
N GLY A 533 -3.27 12.85 -12.90
CA GLY A 533 -3.17 11.43 -13.26
C GLY A 533 -2.83 11.16 -14.73
N CYS A 534 -2.55 12.18 -15.55
CA CYS A 534 -2.22 11.99 -16.96
C CYS A 534 -0.88 11.28 -17.16
N LYS A 535 -0.75 10.55 -18.27
CA LYS A 535 0.53 10.00 -18.75
C LYS A 535 1.03 10.82 -19.92
N MET A 536 2.09 11.60 -19.73
CA MET A 536 2.68 12.50 -20.72
C MET A 536 4.19 12.28 -20.73
N ILE A 537 4.66 11.17 -21.31
CA ILE A 537 6.09 10.79 -21.28
C ILE A 537 6.81 11.46 -22.47
N GLN A 538 8.01 11.98 -22.24
CA GLN A 538 8.87 12.61 -23.26
C GLN A 538 8.23 13.83 -23.96
N MET A 539 7.35 14.55 -23.26
CA MET A 539 6.66 15.71 -23.83
C MET A 539 7.47 16.98 -23.71
N ASN A 540 7.31 17.87 -24.71
CA ASN A 540 8.03 19.13 -24.78
C ASN A 540 7.12 20.31 -24.42
N PHE A 541 7.27 20.80 -23.19
CA PHE A 541 6.59 21.99 -22.63
C PHE A 541 7.48 23.24 -22.63
N SER A 542 8.67 23.18 -23.24
CA SER A 542 9.66 24.24 -23.06
C SER A 542 9.15 25.60 -23.52
N GLY A 543 9.33 26.64 -22.69
CA GLY A 543 8.90 28.01 -22.98
C GLY A 543 7.40 28.26 -22.83
N MET A 544 6.58 27.26 -22.48
CA MET A 544 5.15 27.47 -22.24
C MET A 544 4.94 28.31 -20.98
N ASN A 545 3.98 29.25 -21.02
CA ASN A 545 3.62 30.07 -19.88
C ASN A 545 2.41 29.45 -19.15
N LEU A 546 2.66 28.68 -18.10
CA LEU A 546 1.64 28.02 -17.24
C LEU A 546 1.47 28.79 -15.91
N LYS A 547 1.80 30.09 -15.91
CA LYS A 547 2.16 30.91 -14.75
C LYS A 547 0.96 31.50 -14.00
N GLU A 548 -0.18 31.64 -14.69
CA GLU A 548 -1.39 32.32 -14.19
C GLU A 548 -2.58 31.39 -13.95
N ASP A 549 -2.50 30.14 -14.38
CA ASP A 549 -3.58 29.20 -14.24
C ASP A 549 -3.15 28.04 -13.34
N LEU A 550 -4.03 27.66 -12.42
CA LEU A 550 -3.88 26.52 -11.51
C LEU A 550 -3.84 25.18 -12.28
N ALA A 551 -2.91 25.01 -13.22
CA ALA A 551 -2.70 23.77 -13.93
C ALA A 551 -2.32 22.71 -12.90
N THR A 552 -3.18 21.69 -12.80
CA THR A 552 -3.02 20.59 -11.86
C THR A 552 -2.49 19.37 -12.60
N PHE A 553 -1.21 19.08 -12.42
CA PHE A 553 -0.58 17.86 -12.88
C PHE A 553 -0.59 16.76 -11.81
N SER A 554 -1.28 16.96 -10.69
CA SER A 554 -1.14 16.07 -9.53
C SER A 554 -1.30 14.58 -9.88
N ASN A 555 -0.40 13.74 -9.40
CA ASN A 555 -0.33 12.31 -9.71
C ASN A 555 -0.03 11.96 -11.19
N ALA A 556 0.39 12.91 -12.03
CA ALA A 556 0.73 12.63 -13.43
C ALA A 556 2.08 11.90 -13.57
N VAL A 557 2.20 11.15 -14.66
CA VAL A 557 3.44 10.50 -15.12
C VAL A 557 4.06 11.36 -16.23
N LEU A 558 5.07 12.12 -15.87
CA LEU A 558 5.72 13.18 -16.65
C LEU A 558 7.20 12.86 -16.92
N ASN A 559 7.55 11.58 -17.06
CA ASN A 559 8.93 11.15 -17.19
C ASN A 559 9.60 11.69 -18.47
N SER A 560 10.84 12.16 -18.31
CA SER A 560 11.68 12.66 -19.42
C SER A 560 11.08 13.84 -20.17
N CYS A 561 10.25 14.64 -19.50
CA CYS A 561 9.64 15.83 -20.10
C CYS A 561 10.61 17.01 -20.13
N ASN A 562 10.45 17.86 -21.14
CA ASN A 562 11.18 19.12 -21.23
C ASN A 562 10.32 20.29 -20.75
N PHE A 563 10.56 20.77 -19.54
CA PHE A 563 9.99 21.97 -18.94
C PHE A 563 10.96 23.17 -18.95
N SER A 564 12.04 23.14 -19.75
CA SER A 564 13.01 24.22 -19.76
C SER A 564 12.38 25.57 -20.12
N PHE A 565 12.70 26.63 -19.39
CA PHE A 565 12.12 27.98 -19.58
C PHE A 565 10.58 28.06 -19.44
N CYS A 566 9.95 27.03 -18.87
CA CYS A 566 8.51 27.03 -18.64
C CYS A 566 8.14 27.89 -17.42
N GLY A 567 7.05 28.65 -17.52
CA GLY A 567 6.48 29.39 -16.40
C GLY A 567 5.54 28.50 -15.60
N LEU A 568 5.98 27.92 -14.48
CA LEU A 568 5.21 26.95 -13.67
C LEU A 568 4.76 27.52 -12.32
N SER A 569 4.81 28.83 -12.12
CA SER A 569 4.51 29.38 -10.80
C SER A 569 3.09 29.06 -10.35
N ASN A 570 2.91 28.71 -9.08
CA ASN A 570 1.63 28.31 -8.46
C ASN A 570 1.02 26.99 -8.99
N SER A 571 1.68 26.29 -9.92
CA SER A 571 1.17 25.02 -10.44
C SER A 571 1.29 23.87 -9.42
N ASN A 572 0.43 22.86 -9.56
CA ASN A 572 0.42 21.70 -8.67
C ASN A 572 0.97 20.46 -9.38
N LEU A 573 2.23 20.14 -9.10
CA LEU A 573 2.91 18.92 -9.55
C LEU A 573 3.09 17.90 -8.42
N SER A 574 2.27 17.95 -7.36
CA SER A 574 2.41 17.01 -6.23
C SER A 574 2.19 15.55 -6.67
N LYS A 575 2.94 14.63 -6.06
CA LYS A 575 2.89 13.19 -6.33
C LYS A 575 3.15 12.81 -7.81
N CYS A 576 3.81 13.67 -8.58
CA CYS A 576 4.14 13.35 -9.97
C CYS A 576 5.36 12.43 -10.07
N ASP A 577 5.39 11.58 -11.10
CA ASP A 577 6.61 10.93 -11.55
C ASP A 577 7.28 11.81 -12.61
N LEU A 578 8.35 12.51 -12.22
CA LEU A 578 9.02 13.53 -13.05
C LEU A 578 10.42 13.11 -13.46
N ARG A 579 10.79 11.83 -13.30
CA ARG A 579 12.16 11.36 -13.48
C ARG A 579 12.74 11.75 -14.84
N ASN A 580 14.01 12.17 -14.83
CA ASN A 580 14.76 12.58 -16.02
C ASN A 580 14.21 13.83 -16.73
N SER A 581 13.38 14.64 -16.07
CA SER A 581 12.82 15.84 -16.70
C SER A 581 13.77 17.04 -16.62
N ASN A 582 13.68 17.92 -17.61
CA ASN A 582 14.48 19.14 -17.70
C ASN A 582 13.70 20.36 -17.22
N PHE A 583 14.18 21.06 -16.20
CA PHE A 583 13.62 22.28 -15.62
C PHE A 583 14.59 23.47 -15.67
N CYS A 584 15.66 23.41 -16.47
CA CYS A 584 16.61 24.51 -16.63
C CYS A 584 15.90 25.81 -17.06
N GLY A 585 16.15 26.91 -16.34
CA GLY A 585 15.49 28.21 -16.56
C GLY A 585 13.98 28.26 -16.27
N ALA A 586 13.38 27.20 -15.71
CA ALA A 586 11.95 27.20 -15.37
C ALA A 586 11.65 28.09 -14.15
N ASN A 587 10.49 28.75 -14.15
CA ASN A 587 9.99 29.47 -12.99
C ASN A 587 9.13 28.55 -12.11
N LEU A 588 9.68 28.07 -11.00
CA LEU A 588 9.02 27.13 -10.07
C LEU A 588 8.51 27.81 -8.79
N ASN A 589 8.30 29.13 -8.82
CA ASN A 589 7.89 29.88 -7.64
C ASN A 589 6.50 29.45 -7.16
N SER A 590 6.34 29.14 -5.87
CA SER A 590 5.10 28.63 -5.26
C SER A 590 4.57 27.32 -5.87
N THR A 591 5.37 26.65 -6.71
CA THR A 591 5.02 25.35 -7.30
C THR A 591 4.98 24.28 -6.21
N ASN A 592 4.01 23.38 -6.28
CA ASN A 592 3.90 22.27 -5.33
C ASN A 592 4.49 20.98 -5.91
N PHE A 593 5.62 20.51 -5.38
CA PHE A 593 6.22 19.22 -5.71
C PHE A 593 6.09 18.18 -4.59
N THR A 594 5.29 18.41 -3.55
CA THR A 594 5.18 17.51 -2.40
C THR A 594 4.99 16.04 -2.84
N ASN A 595 5.82 15.14 -2.30
CA ASN A 595 5.86 13.70 -2.59
C ASN A 595 6.09 13.32 -4.07
N SER A 596 6.72 14.17 -4.87
CA SER A 596 7.02 13.89 -6.28
C SER A 596 8.40 13.26 -6.44
N ASN A 597 8.56 12.46 -7.50
CA ASN A 597 9.83 11.84 -7.85
C ASN A 597 10.61 12.74 -8.82
N LEU A 598 11.67 13.39 -8.33
CA LEU A 598 12.53 14.30 -9.08
C LEU A 598 13.91 13.69 -9.39
N GLN A 599 14.02 12.35 -9.40
CA GLN A 599 15.30 11.70 -9.66
C GLN A 599 15.80 12.03 -11.07
N SER A 600 17.11 12.28 -11.18
CA SER A 600 17.79 12.60 -12.44
C SER A 600 17.24 13.84 -13.18
N CYS A 601 16.46 14.70 -12.50
CA CYS A 601 16.00 15.94 -13.08
C CYS A 601 17.15 16.95 -13.26
N LEU A 602 17.02 17.83 -14.25
CA LEU A 602 17.99 18.88 -14.53
C LEU A 602 17.43 20.25 -14.11
N PHE A 603 18.16 20.94 -13.26
CA PHE A 603 17.94 22.33 -12.86
C PHE A 603 19.25 23.10 -13.01
N ASP A 604 19.16 24.41 -13.23
CA ASP A 604 20.31 25.29 -13.36
C ASP A 604 20.15 26.57 -12.53
N LYS A 605 21.14 27.46 -12.62
CA LYS A 605 21.16 28.74 -11.90
C LYS A 605 20.02 29.70 -12.25
N GLU A 606 19.36 29.50 -13.39
CA GLU A 606 18.25 30.32 -13.87
C GLU A 606 16.90 29.77 -13.39
N THR A 607 16.85 28.52 -12.91
CA THR A 607 15.65 27.95 -12.27
C THR A 607 15.36 28.66 -10.93
N THR A 608 14.11 29.11 -10.73
CA THR A 608 13.71 29.82 -9.51
C THR A 608 12.85 28.97 -8.57
N PHE A 609 13.18 28.94 -7.28
CA PHE A 609 12.49 28.17 -6.23
C PHE A 609 11.96 29.06 -5.09
N ILE A 610 11.22 30.13 -5.36
CA ILE A 610 10.68 30.97 -4.26
C ILE A 610 9.39 30.33 -3.72
N SER A 611 9.33 30.00 -2.43
CA SER A 611 8.15 29.40 -1.76
C SER A 611 7.62 28.09 -2.38
N THR A 612 8.47 27.37 -3.11
CA THR A 612 8.17 26.05 -3.69
C THR A 612 7.95 25.03 -2.56
N LYS A 613 7.03 24.09 -2.71
CA LYS A 613 6.84 23.00 -1.72
C LYS A 613 7.63 21.77 -2.14
N LEU A 614 8.59 21.38 -1.31
CA LEU A 614 9.60 20.36 -1.60
C LEU A 614 9.56 19.18 -0.59
N ASP A 615 8.48 19.04 0.17
CA ASP A 615 8.36 17.98 1.19
C ASP A 615 8.29 16.58 0.55
N GLY A 616 9.07 15.63 1.08
CA GLY A 616 9.00 14.22 0.67
C GLY A 616 9.51 13.92 -0.75
N ILE A 617 10.32 14.81 -1.33
CA ILE A 617 10.89 14.61 -2.66
C ILE A 617 12.15 13.75 -2.65
N ASP A 618 12.46 13.21 -3.82
CA ASP A 618 13.69 12.47 -4.10
C ASP A 618 14.47 13.14 -5.24
N PHE A 619 15.65 13.67 -4.93
CA PHE A 619 16.59 14.30 -5.87
C PHE A 619 17.75 13.37 -6.26
N THR A 620 17.64 12.05 -6.05
CA THR A 620 18.72 11.11 -6.38
C THR A 620 19.14 11.28 -7.86
N ASN A 621 20.44 11.43 -8.12
CA ASN A 621 21.05 11.69 -9.44
C ASN A 621 20.64 13.03 -10.12
N ALA A 622 19.88 13.91 -9.47
CA ALA A 622 19.49 15.18 -10.06
C ALA A 622 20.67 16.15 -10.20
N SER A 623 20.59 17.08 -11.17
CA SER A 623 21.49 18.23 -11.24
C SER A 623 20.78 19.44 -10.69
N LEU A 624 21.27 19.96 -9.56
CA LEU A 624 20.84 21.20 -8.93
C LEU A 624 21.98 22.24 -8.99
N LYS A 625 22.77 22.27 -10.06
CA LYS A 625 23.98 23.10 -10.15
C LYS A 625 23.66 24.60 -10.18
N GLY A 626 24.19 25.33 -9.20
CA GLY A 626 24.04 26.79 -9.09
C GLY A 626 22.66 27.26 -8.65
N VAL A 627 21.76 26.37 -8.23
CA VAL A 627 20.41 26.73 -7.78
C VAL A 627 20.45 27.52 -6.47
N ARG A 628 19.39 28.30 -6.21
CA ARG A 628 19.21 29.05 -4.97
C ARG A 628 18.03 28.49 -4.17
N LEU A 629 18.33 27.79 -3.08
CA LEU A 629 17.37 27.14 -2.17
C LEU A 629 17.49 27.69 -0.73
N LYS A 630 17.79 28.97 -0.57
CA LYS A 630 18.01 29.57 0.75
C LYS A 630 16.79 29.46 1.67
N GLY A 631 17.00 28.99 2.91
CA GLY A 631 15.98 28.96 3.97
C GLY A 631 15.00 27.79 3.93
N TYR A 632 15.25 26.77 3.12
CA TYR A 632 14.36 25.61 3.00
C TYR A 632 14.53 24.61 4.15
N SER A 633 13.45 23.90 4.47
CA SER A 633 13.47 22.76 5.38
C SER A 633 13.27 21.48 4.59
N PHE A 634 14.20 20.53 4.72
CA PHE A 634 14.17 19.23 4.08
C PHE A 634 14.10 18.13 5.14
N GLY A 635 13.05 17.32 5.08
CA GLY A 635 12.87 16.14 5.93
C GLY A 635 12.92 14.86 5.11
N LYS A 636 13.85 13.95 5.43
CA LYS A 636 14.02 12.63 4.81
C LYS A 636 14.18 12.67 3.28
N THR A 637 14.69 13.77 2.74
CA THR A 637 14.97 13.95 1.32
C THR A 637 16.27 13.25 0.92
N SER A 638 16.28 12.58 -0.24
CA SER A 638 17.49 12.02 -0.82
C SER A 638 18.11 12.98 -1.82
N PHE A 639 19.37 13.37 -1.58
CA PHE A 639 20.27 14.08 -2.49
C PHE A 639 21.38 13.14 -3.01
N SER A 640 21.18 11.82 -2.91
CA SER A 640 22.21 10.83 -3.25
C SER A 640 22.68 10.98 -4.71
N ASN A 641 23.99 11.07 -4.94
CA ASN A 641 24.62 11.30 -6.24
C ASN A 641 24.11 12.56 -6.99
N CYS A 642 23.51 13.52 -6.26
CA CYS A 642 23.06 14.79 -6.81
C CYS A 642 24.24 15.74 -7.05
N ASP A 643 24.14 16.62 -8.05
CA ASP A 643 25.09 17.70 -8.29
C ASP A 643 24.56 19.02 -7.72
N LEU A 644 25.11 19.46 -6.58
CA LEU A 644 24.82 20.74 -5.93
C LEU A 644 25.94 21.77 -6.12
N THR A 645 26.86 21.53 -7.05
CA THR A 645 28.04 22.40 -7.27
C THR A 645 27.60 23.85 -7.48
N HIS A 646 28.27 24.79 -6.81
CA HIS A 646 27.98 26.24 -6.80
C HIS A 646 26.61 26.67 -6.25
N SER A 647 25.85 25.79 -5.63
CA SER A 647 24.49 26.13 -5.17
C SER A 647 24.49 26.92 -3.86
N ASP A 648 23.47 27.76 -3.69
CA ASP A 648 23.22 28.51 -2.46
C ASP A 648 22.09 27.84 -1.70
N ILE A 649 22.44 27.07 -0.67
CA ILE A 649 21.48 26.43 0.24
C ILE A 649 21.57 27.00 1.65
N ASN A 650 22.02 28.26 1.80
CA ASN A 650 22.21 28.90 3.10
C ASN A 650 20.93 28.88 3.96
N LYS A 651 21.08 28.84 5.29
CA LYS A 651 19.99 28.81 6.27
C LYS A 651 19.01 27.63 6.13
N CYS A 652 19.40 26.56 5.44
CA CYS A 652 18.55 25.38 5.32
C CYS A 652 18.59 24.49 6.57
N ILE A 653 17.48 23.79 6.81
CA ILE A 653 17.35 22.80 7.87
C ILE A 653 17.20 21.43 7.21
N PHE A 654 18.10 20.50 7.52
CA PHE A 654 18.09 19.13 7.01
C PHE A 654 17.90 18.14 8.16
N TYR A 655 16.82 17.36 8.08
CA TYR A 655 16.52 16.29 9.03
C TYR A 655 16.46 14.95 8.31
N GLY A 656 17.34 14.01 8.65
CA GLY A 656 17.33 12.65 8.09
C GLY A 656 17.62 12.58 6.59
N CYS A 657 18.30 13.59 6.02
CA CYS A 657 18.57 13.66 4.58
C CYS A 657 19.77 12.82 4.17
N ASN A 658 19.77 12.30 2.94
CA ASN A 658 20.85 11.48 2.40
C ASN A 658 21.69 12.27 1.38
N PHE A 659 22.95 12.52 1.68
CA PHE A 659 23.94 13.19 0.83
C PHE A 659 25.00 12.23 0.27
N THR A 660 24.73 10.93 0.23
CA THR A 660 25.70 9.93 -0.26
C THR A 660 26.19 10.27 -1.67
N LYS A 661 27.51 10.39 -1.90
CA LYS A 661 28.12 10.72 -3.20
C LYS A 661 27.66 12.05 -3.82
N THR A 662 27.05 12.94 -3.05
CA THR A 662 26.60 14.24 -3.56
C THR A 662 27.80 15.11 -3.88
N LYS A 663 27.80 15.77 -5.04
CA LYS A 663 28.83 16.75 -5.41
C LYS A 663 28.49 18.09 -4.78
N LEU A 664 29.37 18.57 -3.91
CA LEU A 664 29.15 19.78 -3.11
C LEU A 664 30.21 20.87 -3.36
N ASP A 665 30.92 20.79 -4.48
CA ASP A 665 32.01 21.71 -4.79
C ASP A 665 31.55 23.17 -4.79
N LYS A 666 32.21 24.00 -3.96
CA LYS A 666 31.89 25.43 -3.79
C LYS A 666 30.41 25.72 -3.45
N THR A 667 29.71 24.76 -2.86
CA THR A 667 28.33 24.93 -2.35
C THR A 667 28.35 25.73 -1.06
N SER A 668 27.39 26.62 -0.87
CA SER A 668 27.29 27.45 0.35
C SER A 668 26.32 26.85 1.37
N PHE A 669 26.83 26.49 2.56
CA PHE A 669 26.05 25.92 3.67
C PHE A 669 25.96 26.85 4.90
N LYS A 670 26.20 28.15 4.74
CA LYS A 670 26.22 29.09 5.86
C LYS A 670 24.91 29.04 6.64
N GLU A 671 25.02 29.01 7.96
CA GLU A 671 23.89 28.93 8.90
C GLU A 671 22.99 27.70 8.69
N CYS A 672 23.49 26.60 8.08
CA CYS A 672 22.69 25.38 7.91
C CYS A 672 22.73 24.47 9.14
N SER A 673 21.65 23.72 9.36
CA SER A 673 21.56 22.68 10.37
C SER A 673 21.36 21.32 9.71
N PHE A 674 22.23 20.36 10.02
CA PHE A 674 22.11 18.97 9.61
C PHE A 674 21.89 18.11 10.86
N THR A 675 20.79 17.36 10.89
CA THR A 675 20.47 16.45 12.00
C THR A 675 20.17 15.07 11.45
N THR A 676 20.84 14.03 11.94
CA THR A 676 20.65 12.63 11.50
C THR A 676 20.83 12.42 9.99
N CYS A 677 21.61 13.28 9.33
CA CYS A 677 21.86 13.20 7.89
C CYS A 677 23.00 12.23 7.58
N SER A 678 23.04 11.71 6.36
CA SER A 678 24.07 10.78 5.92
C SER A 678 24.99 11.41 4.89
N PHE A 679 26.26 11.60 5.22
CA PHE A 679 27.34 11.99 4.31
C PHE A 679 28.25 10.78 4.12
N ILE A 680 27.99 10.01 3.06
CA ILE A 680 28.81 8.84 2.70
C ILE A 680 29.52 9.13 1.39
N ASP A 681 30.85 9.01 1.36
CA ASP A 681 31.66 9.22 0.14
C ASP A 681 31.46 10.64 -0.43
N VAL A 682 31.69 11.66 0.40
CA VAL A 682 31.42 13.08 0.09
C VAL A 682 32.68 13.92 0.28
N ASP A 683 33.02 14.72 -0.71
CA ASP A 683 34.06 15.75 -0.60
C ASP A 683 33.50 17.03 0.02
N LEU A 684 34.01 17.38 1.19
CA LEU A 684 33.66 18.59 1.93
C LEU A 684 34.81 19.60 2.00
N ARG A 685 35.87 19.48 1.18
CA ARG A 685 37.04 20.37 1.24
C ARG A 685 36.79 21.78 0.73
N THR A 686 35.93 21.92 -0.29
CA THR A 686 35.78 23.18 -1.04
C THR A 686 34.47 23.92 -0.77
N ASN A 687 33.56 23.32 0.01
CA ASN A 687 32.30 23.96 0.37
C ASN A 687 32.54 25.16 1.31
N ILE A 688 31.58 26.09 1.27
CA ILE A 688 31.63 27.34 2.04
C ILE A 688 30.84 27.14 3.33
N LEU A 689 31.56 27.00 4.46
CA LEU A 689 30.98 26.94 5.80
C LEU A 689 31.08 28.29 6.51
N ASP A 690 30.31 28.42 7.59
CA ASP A 690 30.50 29.46 8.60
C ASP A 690 30.42 28.87 10.00
N ASN A 691 30.68 29.70 11.01
CA ASN A 691 30.62 29.29 12.40
C ASN A 691 29.20 28.92 12.89
N ASN A 692 28.15 29.19 12.12
CA ASN A 692 26.78 28.85 12.50
C ASN A 692 26.31 27.53 11.89
N THR A 693 27.12 26.90 11.03
CA THR A 693 26.78 25.63 10.39
C THR A 693 27.05 24.46 11.34
N ARG A 694 26.05 23.59 11.54
CA ARG A 694 26.12 22.50 12.53
C ARG A 694 25.70 21.16 11.92
N ALA A 695 26.41 20.07 12.22
CA ALA A 695 26.01 18.71 11.88
C ALA A 695 25.97 17.81 13.13
N THR A 696 24.79 17.27 13.43
CA THR A 696 24.45 16.56 14.66
C THR A 696 23.98 15.14 14.35
N GLN A 697 24.57 14.13 14.99
CA GLN A 697 24.25 12.70 14.82
C GLN A 697 24.23 12.24 13.36
N CYS A 698 25.07 12.84 12.52
CA CYS A 698 25.19 12.53 11.12
C CYS A 698 26.18 11.38 10.90
N ASN A 699 25.89 10.53 9.91
CA ASN A 699 26.84 9.51 9.45
C ASN A 699 27.90 10.21 8.59
N MET A 700 29.16 10.13 8.98
CA MET A 700 30.29 10.79 8.31
C MET A 700 31.29 9.75 7.81
N GLN A 701 30.83 8.82 6.96
CA GLN A 701 31.65 7.73 6.43
C GLN A 701 32.32 8.13 5.11
N GLN A 702 33.62 7.86 4.93
CA GLN A 702 34.36 8.20 3.70
C GLN A 702 34.25 9.69 3.29
N VAL A 703 34.13 10.57 4.28
CA VAL A 703 34.07 12.01 4.04
C VAL A 703 35.49 12.57 3.94
N ASP A 704 35.75 13.47 2.99
CA ASP A 704 37.00 14.22 2.91
C ASP A 704 36.84 15.64 3.45
N LEU A 705 37.48 15.92 4.59
CA LEU A 705 37.56 17.23 5.22
C LEU A 705 38.99 17.78 5.21
N SER A 706 39.93 17.12 4.54
CA SER A 706 41.37 17.42 4.70
C SER A 706 41.72 18.89 4.41
N GLY A 707 42.61 19.45 5.24
CA GLY A 707 43.11 20.83 5.15
C GLY A 707 42.17 21.92 5.67
N ARG A 708 40.99 21.57 6.20
CA ARG A 708 39.99 22.55 6.65
C ARG A 708 40.33 23.17 8.02
N LYS A 709 40.19 24.49 8.14
CA LYS A 709 40.46 25.25 9.38
C LYS A 709 39.21 25.78 10.10
N ASP A 710 38.05 25.65 9.47
CA ASP A 710 36.77 26.28 9.80
C ASP A 710 35.66 25.25 10.06
N VAL A 711 36.03 23.99 10.37
CA VAL A 711 35.10 22.86 10.52
C VAL A 711 34.70 22.55 11.96
N LYS A 712 35.20 23.30 12.94
CA LYS A 712 35.00 23.04 14.38
C LYS A 712 33.52 22.87 14.74
N ASN A 713 32.68 23.84 14.38
CA ASN A 713 31.26 23.84 14.72
C ASN A 713 30.45 22.81 13.90
N PHE A 714 30.91 22.52 12.69
CA PHE A 714 30.31 21.48 11.84
C PHE A 714 30.50 20.09 12.45
N VAL A 715 31.69 19.79 12.98
CA VAL A 715 32.06 18.46 13.50
C VAL A 715 31.45 18.16 14.87
N MET A 716 31.18 19.16 15.72
CA MET A 716 30.84 19.06 17.15
C MET A 716 29.48 18.40 17.55
N GLY A 717 28.72 17.79 16.64
CA GLY A 717 27.38 17.26 16.95
C GLY A 717 27.21 15.76 17.26
N GLY A 718 28.25 15.04 17.69
CA GLY A 718 28.16 13.63 18.10
C GLY A 718 28.17 12.65 16.93
N ASN A 719 29.06 12.89 15.96
CA ASN A 719 29.16 12.11 14.73
C ASN A 719 30.16 10.95 14.88
N SER A 720 29.94 9.85 14.15
CA SER A 720 30.96 8.81 13.96
C SER A 720 31.65 9.01 12.61
N PHE A 721 32.98 9.00 12.62
CA PHE A 721 33.80 9.03 11.42
C PHE A 721 34.34 7.63 11.15
N THR A 722 34.10 7.14 9.94
CA THR A 722 34.57 5.81 9.51
C THR A 722 35.19 5.92 8.12
N ASN A 723 36.45 5.49 7.95
CA ASN A 723 37.21 5.61 6.70
C ASN A 723 37.29 7.05 6.16
N SER A 724 37.20 8.06 7.02
CA SER A 724 37.14 9.47 6.62
C SER A 724 38.51 10.14 6.71
N ASN A 725 38.73 11.16 5.88
CA ASN A 725 39.97 11.92 5.83
C ASN A 725 39.81 13.26 6.57
N LEU A 726 40.48 13.39 7.72
CA LEU A 726 40.54 14.62 8.50
C LEU A 726 41.98 15.17 8.61
N SER A 727 42.88 14.73 7.73
CA SER A 727 44.27 15.16 7.76
C SER A 727 44.40 16.69 7.63
N HIS A 728 45.28 17.29 8.41
CA HIS A 728 45.52 18.75 8.47
C HIS A 728 44.30 19.60 8.88
N CYS A 729 43.25 18.99 9.45
CA CYS A 729 42.11 19.74 9.99
C CYS A 729 42.45 20.47 11.30
N ASP A 730 41.88 21.65 11.50
CA ASP A 730 41.89 22.32 12.81
C ASP A 730 40.63 22.00 13.63
N LEU A 731 40.77 21.07 14.57
CA LEU A 731 39.76 20.68 15.55
C LEU A 731 40.11 21.16 16.96
N SER A 732 41.01 22.14 17.11
CA SER A 732 41.39 22.66 18.43
C SER A 732 40.23 23.33 19.15
N ASN A 733 40.20 23.22 20.48
CA ASN A 733 39.15 23.75 21.36
C ASN A 733 37.75 23.17 21.08
N THR A 734 37.66 21.90 20.66
CA THR A 734 36.38 21.24 20.40
C THR A 734 35.99 20.27 21.52
N VAL A 735 34.69 20.05 21.69
CA VAL A 735 34.15 19.02 22.59
C VAL A 735 33.75 17.81 21.74
N LEU A 736 34.57 16.78 21.79
CA LEU A 736 34.45 15.55 21.02
C LEU A 736 34.28 14.33 21.93
N LYS A 737 33.72 14.55 23.13
CA LYS A 737 33.52 13.52 24.14
C LYS A 737 32.63 12.40 23.59
N GLY A 738 33.09 11.14 23.65
CA GLY A 738 32.34 9.97 23.20
C GLY A 738 32.33 9.74 21.68
N TYR A 739 33.18 10.43 20.91
CA TYR A 739 33.21 10.28 19.45
C TYR A 739 33.83 8.95 19.04
N THR A 740 33.44 8.45 17.87
CA THR A 740 34.01 7.21 17.30
C THR A 740 34.74 7.52 16.00
N PHE A 741 36.03 7.23 15.95
CA PHE A 741 36.90 7.31 14.79
C PHE A 741 37.37 5.89 14.42
N VAL A 742 36.97 5.39 13.26
CA VAL A 742 37.36 4.06 12.76
C VAL A 742 38.08 4.22 11.43
N LYS A 743 39.33 3.77 11.33
CA LYS A 743 40.12 3.80 10.06
C LYS A 743 40.22 5.19 9.42
N CYS A 744 40.11 6.24 10.22
CA CYS A 744 40.24 7.62 9.75
C CYS A 744 41.70 8.00 9.49
N LEU A 745 41.92 8.85 8.49
CA LEU A 745 43.19 9.53 8.29
C LEU A 745 43.21 10.80 9.15
N LEU A 746 44.12 10.84 10.14
CA LEU A 746 44.23 11.92 11.13
C LEU A 746 45.61 12.61 11.07
N ALA A 747 46.34 12.49 9.95
CA ALA A 747 47.69 13.03 9.87
C ALA A 747 47.70 14.55 10.07
N GLU A 748 48.48 15.05 11.02
CA GLU A 748 48.58 16.47 11.38
C GLU A 748 47.24 17.14 11.75
N THR A 749 46.23 16.36 12.17
CA THR A 749 44.99 16.91 12.71
C THR A 749 45.26 17.57 14.06
N ASN A 750 44.81 18.82 14.23
CA ASN A 750 45.01 19.59 15.45
C ASN A 750 43.85 19.39 16.44
N PHE A 751 44.16 18.75 17.57
CA PHE A 751 43.27 18.52 18.71
C PHE A 751 43.62 19.35 19.95
N CYS A 752 44.53 20.32 19.89
CA CYS A 752 44.93 21.12 21.05
C CYS A 752 43.73 21.68 21.85
N ASN A 753 43.79 21.58 23.18
CA ASN A 753 42.73 21.98 24.11
C ASN A 753 41.36 21.29 23.92
N SER A 754 41.28 20.20 23.16
CA SER A 754 40.00 19.52 22.90
C SER A 754 39.67 18.49 23.96
N ASP A 755 38.38 18.21 24.15
CA ASP A 755 37.90 17.14 25.01
C ASP A 755 37.56 15.90 24.17
N LEU A 756 38.48 14.94 24.15
CA LEU A 756 38.34 13.63 23.50
C LEU A 756 37.93 12.53 24.50
N SER A 757 37.55 12.88 25.74
CA SER A 757 37.25 11.87 26.77
C SER A 757 36.15 10.90 26.29
N ASP A 758 36.19 9.65 26.76
CA ASP A 758 35.25 8.58 26.36
C ASP A 758 35.23 8.23 24.86
N SER A 759 36.12 8.80 24.03
CA SER A 759 36.14 8.55 22.59
C SER A 759 36.74 7.20 22.23
N VAL A 760 36.31 6.67 21.08
CA VAL A 760 36.78 5.42 20.48
C VAL A 760 37.65 5.73 19.27
N PHE A 761 38.84 5.16 19.23
CA PHE A 761 39.81 5.25 18.14
C PHE A 761 40.20 3.83 17.74
N GLN A 762 39.68 3.37 16.60
CA GLN A 762 39.92 2.03 16.10
C GLN A 762 40.68 2.04 14.77
N GLU A 763 41.79 1.32 14.70
CA GLU A 763 42.62 1.18 13.49
C GLU A 763 43.04 2.55 12.93
N VAL A 764 43.38 3.50 13.82
CA VAL A 764 43.83 4.85 13.45
C VAL A 764 45.27 5.09 13.87
N ASN A 765 45.98 5.90 13.08
CA ASN A 765 47.32 6.35 13.42
C ASN A 765 47.25 7.69 14.16
N LEU A 766 47.54 7.69 15.46
CA LEU A 766 47.59 8.91 16.26
C LEU A 766 49.03 9.48 16.35
N LYS A 767 50.06 8.84 15.77
CA LYS A 767 51.47 9.26 15.94
C LYS A 767 51.75 10.69 15.44
N THR A 768 50.96 11.18 14.50
CA THR A 768 51.18 12.47 13.80
C THR A 768 50.14 13.53 14.15
N ILE A 769 49.23 13.27 15.10
CA ILE A 769 48.25 14.28 15.52
C ILE A 769 48.92 15.37 16.35
N ILE A 770 48.31 16.54 16.42
CA ILE A 770 48.81 17.66 17.23
C ILE A 770 47.91 17.82 18.46
N PHE A 771 48.46 17.64 19.67
CA PHE A 771 47.80 17.95 20.94
C PHE A 771 48.77 18.63 21.91
N ASN A 772 48.25 19.08 23.06
CA ASN A 772 49.00 19.68 24.16
C ASN A 772 48.50 19.17 25.52
N GLU A 773 49.10 19.63 26.63
CA GLU A 773 48.72 19.17 27.99
C GLU A 773 47.25 19.43 28.38
N ASN A 774 46.57 20.35 27.69
CA ASN A 774 45.15 20.67 27.94
C ASN A 774 44.19 19.75 27.18
N THR A 775 44.70 18.85 26.33
CA THR A 775 43.88 17.92 25.56
C THR A 775 43.44 16.78 26.46
N LYS A 776 42.13 16.59 26.64
CA LYS A 776 41.59 15.58 27.57
C LYS A 776 41.35 14.27 26.81
N MET A 777 41.98 13.18 27.26
CA MET A 777 41.83 11.85 26.66
C MET A 777 41.46 10.78 27.69
N LYS A 778 40.77 11.17 28.77
CA LYS A 778 40.39 10.25 29.85
C LYS A 778 39.38 9.21 29.34
N ALA A 779 39.51 7.97 29.81
CA ALA A 779 38.59 6.87 29.50
C ALA A 779 38.40 6.58 27.99
N CYS A 780 39.41 6.84 27.17
CA CYS A 780 39.34 6.53 25.73
C CYS A 780 39.41 5.01 25.49
N LYS A 781 38.85 4.57 24.36
CA LYS A 781 39.04 3.21 23.83
C LYS A 781 39.91 3.26 22.59
N LEU A 782 41.13 2.80 22.71
CA LEU A 782 42.13 2.75 21.65
C LEU A 782 42.25 1.28 21.22
N ILE A 783 41.93 0.95 19.96
CA ILE A 783 41.89 -0.43 19.45
C ILE A 783 42.72 -0.51 18.17
N GLN A 784 43.76 -1.34 18.11
CA GLN A 784 44.64 -1.47 16.94
C GLN A 784 45.19 -0.12 16.42
N SER A 785 45.35 0.83 17.32
CA SER A 785 45.78 2.20 17.02
C SER A 785 47.22 2.43 17.47
N ALA A 786 47.94 3.32 16.79
CA ALA A 786 49.31 3.70 17.15
C ALA A 786 49.30 4.99 17.99
N LEU A 787 49.94 5.01 19.16
CA LEU A 787 50.02 6.21 20.01
C LEU A 787 51.32 7.00 19.80
N PRO A 788 51.27 8.34 19.79
CA PRO A 788 52.46 9.20 19.75
C PRO A 788 53.17 9.27 21.11
N SER A 789 54.45 9.68 21.06
CA SER A 789 55.13 10.23 22.22
C SER A 789 54.31 11.39 22.81
N SER A 790 54.19 11.46 24.13
CA SER A 790 53.35 12.46 24.79
C SER A 790 53.92 12.88 26.14
N THR A 791 53.65 14.14 26.50
CA THR A 791 54.04 14.73 27.78
C THR A 791 52.79 15.18 28.52
N SER A 792 52.68 14.81 29.80
CA SER A 792 51.63 15.29 30.74
C SER A 792 50.18 15.00 30.33
N LEU A 793 49.93 14.02 29.47
CA LEU A 793 48.59 13.63 29.05
C LEU A 793 47.89 12.78 30.12
N ASP A 794 46.58 12.96 30.31
CA ASP A 794 45.75 12.09 31.16
C ASP A 794 44.98 11.07 30.32
N LEU A 795 45.44 9.81 30.38
CA LEU A 795 44.82 8.65 29.76
C LEU A 795 44.15 7.73 30.81
N SER A 796 44.01 8.15 32.06
CA SER A 796 43.49 7.29 33.13
C SER A 796 42.15 6.63 32.77
N ASN A 797 41.97 5.37 33.20
CA ASN A 797 40.81 4.53 32.90
C ASN A 797 40.61 4.19 31.41
N SER A 798 41.61 4.42 30.56
CA SER A 798 41.50 4.09 29.13
C SER A 798 41.77 2.61 28.86
N THR A 799 41.19 2.11 27.76
CA THR A 799 41.47 0.76 27.26
C THR A 799 42.34 0.85 26.01
N LEU A 800 43.53 0.26 26.07
CA LEU A 800 44.46 0.10 24.95
C LEU A 800 44.44 -1.38 24.57
N ASN A 801 43.81 -1.71 23.45
CA ASN A 801 43.68 -3.09 22.96
C ASN A 801 44.41 -3.24 21.62
N LYS A 802 45.42 -4.11 21.54
CA LYS A 802 46.25 -4.32 20.33
C LYS A 802 46.92 -3.04 19.81
N CYS A 803 47.13 -2.06 20.69
CA CYS A 803 47.79 -0.81 20.31
C CYS A 803 49.29 -1.02 20.09
N ASP A 804 49.85 -0.27 19.13
CA ASP A 804 51.29 -0.22 18.90
C ASP A 804 51.91 0.97 19.66
N LEU A 805 52.76 0.65 20.63
CA LEU A 805 53.43 1.60 21.52
C LEU A 805 54.96 1.62 21.30
N ARG A 806 55.46 0.94 20.27
CA ARG A 806 56.90 0.93 19.93
C ARG A 806 57.32 2.30 19.42
N GLU A 807 58.57 2.65 19.74
CA GLU A 807 59.24 3.92 19.42
C GLU A 807 58.60 5.16 20.06
N SER A 808 57.72 4.96 21.05
CA SER A 808 57.02 6.06 21.74
C SER A 808 57.65 6.37 23.10
N GLU A 809 57.80 7.66 23.39
CA GLU A 809 58.27 8.19 24.68
C GLU A 809 57.13 8.90 25.41
N PHE A 810 56.77 8.38 26.58
CA PHE A 810 55.74 8.93 27.46
C PHE A 810 56.41 9.59 28.66
N LYS A 811 56.17 10.89 28.87
CA LYS A 811 56.73 11.65 29.99
C LYS A 811 55.63 12.22 30.87
N GLN A 812 55.59 11.90 32.16
CA GLN A 812 54.57 12.43 33.09
C GLN A 812 53.11 12.11 32.70
N VAL A 813 52.90 11.07 31.89
CA VAL A 813 51.57 10.66 31.42
C VAL A 813 50.88 9.83 32.51
N ASN A 814 49.58 10.09 32.72
CA ASN A 814 48.76 9.33 33.65
C ASN A 814 48.06 8.16 32.92
N PHE A 815 48.49 6.94 33.23
CA PHE A 815 47.94 5.66 32.78
C PHE A 815 47.23 4.89 33.91
N SER A 816 46.87 5.53 35.03
CA SER A 816 46.22 4.85 36.16
C SER A 816 44.98 4.07 35.70
N SER A 817 44.89 2.82 36.17
CA SER A 817 43.78 1.90 35.88
C SER A 817 43.54 1.65 34.38
N CYS A 818 44.56 1.83 33.54
CA CYS A 818 44.48 1.49 32.12
C CYS A 818 44.60 -0.01 31.86
N SER A 819 43.95 -0.48 30.80
CA SER A 819 44.12 -1.85 30.29
C SER A 819 45.02 -1.85 29.06
N PHE A 820 46.05 -2.68 29.03
CA PHE A 820 47.03 -2.80 27.94
C PHE A 820 46.90 -4.12 27.15
N ASN A 821 45.67 -4.58 26.91
CA ASN A 821 45.41 -5.90 26.30
C ASN A 821 46.09 -6.04 24.95
N ASP A 822 46.88 -7.10 24.76
CA ASP A 822 47.59 -7.40 23.51
C ASP A 822 48.41 -6.24 22.89
N CYS A 823 48.81 -5.24 23.67
CA CYS A 823 49.63 -4.13 23.20
C CYS A 823 51.03 -4.58 22.76
N GLN A 824 51.56 -3.96 21.72
CA GLN A 824 52.93 -4.16 21.26
C GLN A 824 53.85 -3.16 21.98
N LEU A 825 54.74 -3.70 22.81
CA LEU A 825 55.72 -3.00 23.64
C LEU A 825 57.07 -3.70 23.46
N ASP A 826 58.16 -2.96 23.37
CA ASP A 826 59.52 -3.50 23.33
C ASP A 826 60.54 -2.50 23.92
N SER A 827 61.83 -2.77 23.74
CA SER A 827 62.92 -1.93 24.25
C SER A 827 62.95 -0.49 23.71
N THR A 828 62.17 -0.17 22.69
CA THR A 828 62.03 1.19 22.15
C THR A 828 60.94 2.00 22.85
N THR A 829 60.08 1.36 23.67
CA THR A 829 59.06 2.06 24.43
C THR A 829 59.63 2.60 25.74
N ILE A 830 59.37 3.89 26.02
CA ILE A 830 59.86 4.58 27.21
C ILE A 830 58.68 5.18 27.98
N PHE A 831 58.55 4.82 29.25
CA PHE A 831 57.71 5.47 30.26
C PHE A 831 58.60 6.18 31.26
N ASN A 832 58.61 7.51 31.26
CA ASN A 832 59.42 8.31 32.16
C ASN A 832 58.52 9.14 33.07
N SER A 833 58.66 8.97 34.38
CA SER A 833 57.86 9.69 35.38
C SER A 833 56.35 9.52 35.20
N CYS A 834 55.91 8.40 34.61
CA CYS A 834 54.50 8.11 34.34
C CYS A 834 53.77 7.63 35.60
N VAL A 835 52.45 7.71 35.61
CA VAL A 835 51.61 7.12 36.67
C VAL A 835 50.93 5.88 36.09
N LEU A 836 51.26 4.70 36.59
CA LEU A 836 50.82 3.38 36.11
C LEU A 836 50.12 2.57 37.22
N THR A 837 49.63 3.23 38.26
CA THR A 837 48.98 2.58 39.41
C THR A 837 47.77 1.75 38.98
N GLU A 838 47.58 0.58 39.57
CA GLU A 838 46.46 -0.34 39.30
C GLU A 838 46.39 -0.89 37.87
N VAL A 839 47.49 -0.81 37.11
CA VAL A 839 47.61 -1.45 35.80
C VAL A 839 47.92 -2.95 35.99
N ASN A 840 47.31 -3.80 35.16
CA ASN A 840 47.61 -5.24 35.10
C ASN A 840 48.54 -5.54 33.91
N PHE A 841 49.75 -6.02 34.21
CA PHE A 841 50.73 -6.48 33.22
C PHE A 841 50.97 -8.00 33.23
N ASP A 842 50.05 -8.76 33.81
CA ASP A 842 50.11 -10.22 33.85
C ASP A 842 50.25 -10.82 32.44
N ASN A 843 51.11 -11.82 32.30
CA ASN A 843 51.43 -12.57 31.08
C ASN A 843 51.96 -11.72 29.91
N LYS A 844 52.41 -10.48 30.15
CA LYS A 844 52.95 -9.62 29.09
C LYS A 844 54.46 -9.79 28.90
N ASN A 845 54.91 -9.54 27.67
CA ASN A 845 56.32 -9.38 27.36
C ASN A 845 56.65 -7.88 27.35
N LEU A 846 57.43 -7.45 28.33
CA LEU A 846 57.88 -6.06 28.51
C LEU A 846 59.41 -5.94 28.35
N LYS A 847 60.07 -6.94 27.76
CA LYS A 847 61.52 -7.01 27.66
C LYS A 847 62.15 -5.70 27.17
N GLY A 848 63.05 -5.14 27.98
CA GLY A 848 63.81 -3.93 27.69
C GLY A 848 63.05 -2.61 27.80
N VAL A 849 61.75 -2.61 28.10
CA VAL A 849 60.96 -1.38 28.27
C VAL A 849 61.53 -0.56 29.43
N SER A 850 61.62 0.77 29.25
CA SER A 850 62.04 1.68 30.32
C SER A 850 60.82 2.24 31.05
N PHE A 851 60.84 2.22 32.37
CA PHE A 851 59.82 2.77 33.27
C PHE A 851 60.36 3.85 34.22
N GLU A 852 61.56 4.36 33.97
CA GLU A 852 62.32 5.23 34.87
C GLU A 852 61.47 6.29 35.60
N ASN A 853 61.64 6.38 36.93
CA ASN A 853 60.95 7.32 37.84
C ASN A 853 59.40 7.23 37.83
N SER A 854 58.82 6.18 37.25
CA SER A 854 57.36 6.03 37.17
C SER A 854 56.77 5.52 38.48
N ASN A 855 55.54 5.96 38.79
CA ASN A 855 54.75 5.40 39.88
C ASN A 855 54.02 4.15 39.40
N MET A 856 54.48 3.00 39.86
CA MET A 856 53.99 1.66 39.55
C MET A 856 53.50 0.95 40.82
N SER A 857 53.03 1.71 41.82
CA SER A 857 52.60 1.16 43.10
C SER A 857 51.31 0.33 42.95
N LYS A 858 51.19 -0.72 43.79
CA LYS A 858 50.06 -1.66 43.81
C LYS A 858 49.81 -2.37 42.48
N MET A 859 50.84 -2.55 41.66
CA MET A 859 50.70 -3.23 40.37
C MET A 859 50.69 -4.76 40.53
N SER A 860 50.03 -5.44 39.58
CA SER A 860 50.10 -6.90 39.42
C SER A 860 50.99 -7.25 38.23
N PHE A 861 51.99 -8.07 38.51
CA PHE A 861 52.83 -8.74 37.52
C PHE A 861 52.80 -10.24 37.83
N HIS A 862 52.04 -11.00 37.06
CA HIS A 862 52.06 -12.46 37.12
C HIS A 862 52.53 -13.04 35.78
N LYS A 863 53.59 -13.85 35.76
CA LYS A 863 54.16 -14.43 34.53
C LYS A 863 54.59 -13.41 33.47
N THR A 864 54.97 -12.21 33.91
CA THR A 864 55.44 -11.13 33.04
C THR A 864 56.93 -11.30 32.72
N CYS A 865 57.33 -11.10 31.46
CA CYS A 865 58.75 -11.01 31.10
C CYS A 865 59.21 -9.56 31.21
N LEU A 866 60.04 -9.28 32.21
CA LEU A 866 60.62 -7.97 32.51
C LEU A 866 62.12 -7.93 32.14
N GLN A 867 62.65 -8.92 31.42
CA GLN A 867 64.09 -9.03 31.15
C GLN A 867 64.69 -7.71 30.64
N GLY A 868 65.75 -7.22 31.30
CA GLY A 868 66.47 -6.00 30.91
C GLY A 868 65.67 -4.70 31.04
N CYS A 869 64.50 -4.69 31.68
CA CYS A 869 63.73 -3.47 31.92
C CYS A 869 64.51 -2.47 32.80
N ASN A 870 64.37 -1.18 32.49
CA ASN A 870 64.84 -0.10 33.37
C ASN A 870 63.73 0.35 34.30
N LEU A 871 63.78 -0.10 35.55
CA LEU A 871 62.86 0.24 36.64
C LEU A 871 63.53 1.19 37.66
N SER A 872 64.56 1.94 37.25
CA SER A 872 65.29 2.85 38.13
C SER A 872 64.37 3.94 38.70
N GLY A 873 64.46 4.21 39.99
CA GLY A 873 63.64 5.23 40.68
C GLY A 873 62.13 4.96 40.68
N CYS A 874 61.66 3.81 40.20
CA CYS A 874 60.24 3.50 40.16
C CYS A 874 59.68 3.26 41.56
N ASP A 875 58.41 3.63 41.77
CA ASP A 875 57.67 3.21 42.96
C ASP A 875 56.91 1.92 42.67
N LEU A 876 57.38 0.79 43.21
CA LEU A 876 56.74 -0.52 43.10
C LEU A 876 56.17 -0.96 44.46
N SER A 877 55.96 -0.03 45.39
CA SER A 877 55.42 -0.35 46.72
C SER A 877 54.07 -1.07 46.65
N ASP A 878 53.88 -2.01 47.58
CA ASP A 878 52.67 -2.86 47.67
C ASP A 878 52.33 -3.65 46.38
N SER A 879 53.28 -3.80 45.45
CA SER A 879 53.08 -4.53 44.19
C SER A 879 53.26 -6.04 44.36
N ASN A 880 52.56 -6.81 43.54
CA ASN A 880 52.61 -8.26 43.51
C ASN A 880 53.31 -8.76 42.24
N VAL A 881 54.55 -9.24 42.40
CA VAL A 881 55.44 -9.70 41.33
C VAL A 881 55.63 -11.21 41.47
N LYS A 882 54.92 -12.01 40.68
CA LYS A 882 54.93 -13.47 40.75
C LYS A 882 55.31 -14.12 39.43
N GLU A 883 56.12 -15.18 39.48
CA GLU A 883 56.50 -15.98 38.31
C GLU A 883 57.10 -15.14 37.16
N CYS A 884 57.69 -13.98 37.47
CA CYS A 884 58.20 -13.06 36.47
C CYS A 884 59.66 -13.37 36.10
N ASP A 885 60.00 -13.27 34.81
CA ASP A 885 61.40 -13.29 34.38
C ASP A 885 61.96 -11.88 34.40
N MET A 886 62.78 -11.58 35.41
CA MET A 886 63.35 -10.26 35.66
C MET A 886 64.86 -10.24 35.42
N LYS A 887 65.39 -11.18 34.63
CA LYS A 887 66.83 -11.26 34.37
C LYS A 887 67.38 -9.91 33.88
N GLU A 888 68.49 -9.46 34.48
CA GLU A 888 69.18 -8.21 34.12
C GLU A 888 68.32 -6.93 34.25
N CYS A 889 67.24 -6.94 35.03
CA CYS A 889 66.48 -5.73 35.36
C CYS A 889 67.32 -4.70 36.14
N ILE A 890 67.11 -3.41 35.86
CA ILE A 890 67.71 -2.32 36.62
C ILE A 890 66.66 -1.76 37.59
N LEU A 891 66.81 -2.01 38.87
CA LEU A 891 65.93 -1.59 39.97
C LEU A 891 66.58 -0.53 40.87
N LYS A 892 67.61 0.16 40.37
CA LYS A 892 68.40 1.11 41.15
C LYS A 892 67.55 2.23 41.75
N GLY A 893 67.61 2.42 43.06
CA GLY A 893 66.86 3.46 43.77
C GLY A 893 65.33 3.30 43.74
N SER A 894 64.82 2.14 43.31
CA SER A 894 63.38 1.86 43.29
C SER A 894 62.81 1.69 44.70
N ASN A 895 61.52 1.98 44.88
CA ASN A 895 60.80 1.70 46.10
C ASN A 895 60.11 0.34 46.02
N LEU A 896 60.60 -0.66 46.75
CA LEU A 896 60.08 -2.02 46.78
C LEU A 896 59.32 -2.32 48.09
N GLN A 897 58.92 -1.28 48.84
CA GLN A 897 58.34 -1.45 50.17
C GLN A 897 57.08 -2.33 50.12
N ASN A 898 56.99 -3.32 51.02
CA ASN A 898 55.87 -4.28 51.15
C ASN A 898 55.52 -5.08 49.88
N SER A 899 56.36 -5.02 48.84
CA SER A 899 56.13 -5.77 47.61
C SER A 899 56.32 -7.28 47.82
N ILE A 900 55.66 -8.08 46.99
CA ILE A 900 55.73 -9.54 47.02
C ILE A 900 56.43 -10.02 45.76
N PHE A 901 57.53 -10.76 45.93
CA PHE A 901 58.29 -11.41 44.87
C PHE A 901 58.25 -12.93 45.07
N GLU A 902 57.56 -13.65 44.20
CA GLU A 902 57.38 -15.10 44.35
C GLU A 902 57.70 -15.83 43.04
N HIS A 903 58.52 -16.87 43.06
CA HIS A 903 58.86 -17.65 41.85
C HIS A 903 59.49 -16.84 40.71
N CYS A 904 60.12 -15.69 40.98
CA CYS A 904 60.72 -14.83 39.96
C CYS A 904 62.18 -15.21 39.64
N ASN A 905 62.63 -14.94 38.41
CA ASN A 905 64.05 -14.99 38.04
C ASN A 905 64.69 -13.61 38.18
N LEU A 906 65.50 -13.41 39.21
CA LEU A 906 66.15 -12.15 39.56
C LEU A 906 67.65 -12.15 39.21
N THR A 907 68.07 -13.07 38.34
CA THR A 907 69.48 -13.23 37.95
C THR A 907 70.02 -11.97 37.29
N GLY A 908 71.12 -11.43 37.80
CA GLY A 908 71.77 -10.25 37.23
C GLY A 908 71.03 -8.91 37.45
N CYS A 909 69.99 -8.87 38.28
CA CYS A 909 69.32 -7.60 38.60
C CYS A 909 70.24 -6.61 39.34
N ASP A 910 70.21 -5.33 38.96
CA ASP A 910 70.86 -4.25 39.71
C ASP A 910 69.86 -3.59 40.68
N ILE A 911 69.99 -3.90 41.97
CA ILE A 911 69.07 -3.44 43.03
C ILE A 911 69.70 -2.39 43.96
N GLN A 912 70.77 -1.73 43.53
CA GLN A 912 71.49 -0.79 44.37
C GLN A 912 70.57 0.33 44.90
N ASN A 913 70.65 0.58 46.21
CA ASN A 913 69.87 1.60 46.91
C ASN A 913 68.33 1.46 46.79
N ALA A 914 67.82 0.29 46.39
CA ALA A 914 66.38 0.04 46.41
C ALA A 914 65.85 -0.03 47.86
N ASN A 915 64.68 0.54 48.11
CA ASN A 915 64.01 0.43 49.41
C ASN A 915 63.31 -0.93 49.52
N THR A 916 63.95 -1.91 50.17
CA THR A 916 63.42 -3.28 50.33
C THR A 916 62.66 -3.50 51.65
N GLN A 917 62.24 -2.45 52.35
CA GLN A 917 61.58 -2.58 53.65
C GLN A 917 60.25 -3.35 53.54
N GLY A 918 60.09 -4.44 54.29
CA GLY A 918 58.85 -5.24 54.27
C GLY A 918 58.61 -6.04 52.98
N MET A 919 59.57 -6.01 52.03
CA MET A 919 59.53 -6.83 50.83
C MET A 919 59.56 -8.32 51.20
N LYS A 920 58.70 -9.13 50.56
CA LYS A 920 58.64 -10.58 50.74
C LYS A 920 59.20 -11.26 49.50
N ILE A 921 60.25 -12.09 49.65
CA ILE A 921 60.78 -12.92 48.57
C ILE A 921 60.64 -14.42 48.90
N SER A 922 60.10 -15.21 47.97
CA SER A 922 59.98 -16.67 48.13
C SER A 922 60.14 -17.41 46.81
N ASN A 923 60.87 -18.52 46.82
CA ASN A 923 61.07 -19.40 45.66
C ASN A 923 61.63 -18.71 44.40
N CYS A 924 62.30 -17.57 44.54
CA CYS A 924 62.92 -16.86 43.42
C CYS A 924 64.29 -17.44 43.09
N GLN A 925 64.62 -17.49 41.79
CA GLN A 925 65.97 -17.75 41.31
C GLN A 925 66.80 -16.47 41.45
N SER A 926 67.90 -16.56 42.16
CA SER A 926 68.89 -15.49 42.25
C SER A 926 70.23 -16.16 42.01
N GLU A 927 70.80 -16.03 40.82
CA GLU A 927 72.21 -16.34 40.61
C GLU A 927 73.03 -15.14 41.04
N ASN A 928 73.58 -15.27 42.24
CA ASN A 928 74.43 -14.33 42.94
C ASN A 928 75.56 -15.15 43.58
N VAL A 929 76.73 -14.56 43.76
CA VAL A 929 77.86 -15.19 44.47
C VAL A 929 77.51 -15.77 45.85
N PHE A 930 76.57 -15.13 46.58
CA PHE A 930 76.07 -15.60 47.87
C PHE A 930 75.06 -16.75 47.78
N SER A 931 74.58 -17.12 46.58
CA SER A 931 73.62 -18.23 46.41
C SER A 931 74.22 -19.60 46.74
N SER A 932 75.54 -19.69 46.77
CA SER A 932 76.26 -20.87 47.24
C SER A 932 76.51 -20.87 48.76
N SER A 933 76.13 -19.82 49.49
CA SER A 933 76.44 -19.62 50.91
C SER A 933 75.82 -20.69 51.81
N ASN A 934 76.61 -21.21 52.74
CA ASN A 934 76.12 -22.08 53.82
C ASN A 934 75.55 -21.27 55.00
N ILE A 935 75.79 -19.95 55.03
CA ILE A 935 75.35 -19.05 56.10
C ILE A 935 74.05 -18.33 55.70
N LEU A 936 74.01 -17.77 54.50
CA LEU A 936 72.86 -17.05 53.95
C LEU A 936 71.96 -18.02 53.19
N ASN A 937 71.07 -18.70 53.92
CA ASN A 937 70.25 -19.78 53.38
C ASN A 937 68.88 -19.34 52.82
N SER A 938 68.54 -18.05 52.89
CA SER A 938 67.30 -17.51 52.33
C SER A 938 67.59 -16.55 51.20
N ALA A 939 66.76 -16.61 50.14
CA ALA A 939 66.80 -15.64 49.05
C ALA A 939 66.62 -14.21 49.59
N GLN A 940 65.87 -14.02 50.69
CA GLN A 940 65.73 -12.74 51.38
C GLN A 940 67.05 -12.23 51.95
N ALA A 941 67.85 -13.08 52.59
CA ALA A 941 69.15 -12.69 53.13
C ALA A 941 70.14 -12.31 52.01
N ILE A 942 70.15 -13.10 50.93
CA ILE A 942 70.98 -12.84 49.74
C ILE A 942 70.57 -11.54 49.04
N PHE A 943 69.27 -11.25 48.98
CA PHE A 943 68.73 -10.03 48.37
C PHE A 943 69.01 -8.81 49.25
N SER A 944 68.77 -8.91 50.56
CA SER A 944 69.02 -7.86 51.54
C SER A 944 70.50 -7.51 51.66
N ILE A 945 71.41 -8.48 51.61
CA ILE A 945 72.84 -8.17 51.65
C ILE A 945 73.26 -7.42 50.38
N SER A 946 72.73 -7.82 49.22
CA SER A 946 73.06 -7.20 47.93
C SER A 946 72.53 -5.77 47.80
N SER A 947 71.37 -5.45 48.39
CA SER A 947 70.84 -4.08 48.42
C SER A 947 71.54 -3.19 49.45
N THR A 948 72.02 -3.76 50.55
CA THR A 948 72.66 -3.02 51.67
C THR A 948 74.14 -2.75 51.42
N LEU A 949 74.85 -3.67 50.75
CA LEU A 949 76.26 -3.51 50.45
C LEU A 949 76.44 -2.43 49.37
N LYS A 950 77.14 -1.33 49.72
CA LYS A 950 77.62 -0.33 48.75
C LYS A 950 78.80 -0.88 47.94
N LEU A 951 78.60 -2.00 47.24
CA LEU A 951 79.65 -2.65 46.47
C LEU A 951 80.12 -1.73 45.36
N LYS A 952 81.45 -1.62 45.20
CA LYS A 952 82.07 -0.88 44.09
C LYS A 952 81.98 -1.64 42.76
N LYS A 953 81.57 -2.92 42.79
CA LYS A 953 81.38 -3.79 41.62
C LYS A 953 80.02 -4.49 41.65
N PRO A 954 79.47 -4.88 40.49
CA PRO A 954 78.28 -5.70 40.41
C PRO A 954 78.45 -7.01 41.17
N VAL A 955 77.39 -7.48 41.82
CA VAL A 955 77.39 -8.74 42.59
C VAL A 955 77.85 -9.96 41.76
N SER A 956 77.62 -9.93 40.43
CA SER A 956 78.09 -10.94 39.48
C SER A 956 79.62 -11.05 39.36
N GLN A 957 80.37 -10.06 39.84
CA GLN A 957 81.83 -10.04 39.85
C GLN A 957 82.44 -10.39 41.22
N CYS A 958 81.62 -10.66 42.23
CA CYS A 958 82.10 -11.12 43.53
C CYS A 958 82.62 -12.58 43.42
N SER A 959 83.38 -13.09 44.40
CA SER A 959 83.78 -14.50 44.42
C SER A 959 84.03 -15.04 45.83
N LEU A 960 83.69 -16.31 46.09
CA LEU A 960 83.95 -16.97 47.38
C LEU A 960 85.43 -17.37 47.49
N LEU A 961 86.17 -16.70 48.37
CA LEU A 961 87.58 -16.96 48.61
C LEU A 961 87.78 -18.14 49.56
N TYR A 962 87.08 -18.12 50.70
CA TYR A 962 87.29 -19.04 51.81
C TYR A 962 85.96 -19.46 52.46
N ARG A 963 85.82 -20.74 52.79
CA ARG A 963 84.70 -21.28 53.57
C ARG A 963 85.21 -22.28 54.60
N GLY A 964 84.86 -22.10 55.86
CA GLY A 964 85.33 -22.95 56.97
C GLY A 964 85.04 -24.44 56.76
N SER A 965 83.81 -24.79 56.39
CA SER A 965 83.43 -26.19 56.10
C SER A 965 84.10 -26.80 54.87
N ARG A 966 84.58 -25.99 53.91
CA ARG A 966 85.26 -26.44 52.68
C ARG A 966 86.77 -26.51 52.84
N ASP A 967 87.34 -25.50 53.48
CA ASP A 967 88.78 -25.20 53.50
C ASP A 967 89.42 -25.45 54.86
N GLY A 968 88.65 -25.95 55.83
CA GLY A 968 89.03 -26.04 57.23
C GLY A 968 88.92 -24.69 57.95
N PHE A 969 89.04 -24.71 59.28
CA PHE A 969 88.87 -23.52 60.14
C PHE A 969 90.21 -22.96 60.65
N THR A 970 91.29 -23.14 59.88
CA THR A 970 92.65 -22.77 60.30
C THR A 970 93.11 -21.43 59.73
N ALA A 971 93.93 -20.70 60.47
CA ALA A 971 94.55 -19.45 60.00
C ALA A 971 95.43 -19.68 58.75
N GLN A 972 96.16 -20.80 58.70
CA GLN A 972 97.00 -21.14 57.55
C GLN A 972 96.20 -21.22 56.24
N THR A 973 95.07 -21.91 56.24
CA THR A 973 94.23 -22.05 55.04
C THR A 973 93.52 -20.76 54.69
N PHE A 974 93.10 -19.96 55.68
CA PHE A 974 92.56 -18.61 55.46
C PHE A 974 93.56 -17.71 54.73
N HIS A 975 94.78 -17.57 55.26
CA HIS A 975 95.80 -16.70 54.66
C HIS A 975 96.16 -17.11 53.24
N SER A 976 96.28 -18.42 52.96
CA SER A 976 96.55 -18.92 51.61
C SER A 976 95.49 -18.54 50.56
N ARG A 977 94.27 -18.20 51.00
CA ARG A 977 93.12 -17.90 50.13
C ARG A 977 92.70 -16.43 50.12
N CYS A 978 92.83 -15.75 51.26
CA CYS A 978 92.29 -14.40 51.48
C CYS A 978 93.35 -13.29 51.39
N ASP A 979 94.64 -13.61 51.55
CA ASP A 979 95.70 -12.61 51.50
C ASP A 979 95.80 -11.98 50.11
N SER A 980 95.99 -10.66 50.06
CA SER A 980 96.03 -9.84 48.84
C SER A 980 94.75 -9.88 47.97
N LYS A 981 93.61 -10.32 48.51
CA LYS A 981 92.32 -10.41 47.78
C LYS A 981 91.28 -9.36 48.22
N SER A 982 91.69 -8.15 48.56
CA SER A 982 90.77 -7.08 48.95
C SER A 982 90.04 -6.42 47.76
N PRO A 983 88.88 -5.75 47.98
CA PRO A 983 88.06 -5.72 49.20
C PRO A 983 87.46 -7.09 49.55
N THR A 984 87.30 -7.36 50.85
CA THR A 984 86.69 -8.61 51.33
C THR A 984 85.49 -8.37 52.24
N LEU A 985 84.46 -9.19 52.05
CA LEU A 985 83.33 -9.33 52.95
C LEU A 985 83.43 -10.67 53.69
N THR A 986 83.54 -10.61 55.01
CA THR A 986 83.55 -11.78 55.89
C THR A 986 82.19 -11.93 56.55
N ILE A 987 81.57 -13.10 56.40
CA ILE A 987 80.29 -13.48 57.00
C ILE A 987 80.55 -14.64 57.96
N ILE A 988 80.04 -14.55 59.19
CA ILE A 988 80.32 -15.46 60.29
C ILE A 988 79.00 -15.89 60.90
N LYS A 989 78.87 -17.19 61.16
CA LYS A 989 77.80 -17.77 61.98
C LYS A 989 78.40 -18.28 63.29
N SER A 990 77.87 -17.83 64.42
CA SER A 990 78.29 -18.36 65.73
C SER A 990 77.57 -19.67 66.07
N GLN A 991 78.06 -20.36 67.11
CA GLN A 991 77.36 -21.47 67.76
C GLN A 991 75.96 -21.12 68.29
N HIS A 992 75.65 -19.82 68.46
CA HIS A 992 74.36 -19.31 68.93
C HIS A 992 73.42 -18.93 67.77
N ASN A 993 73.72 -19.41 66.56
CA ASN A 993 73.01 -19.08 65.32
C ASN A 993 72.93 -17.57 65.00
N GLN A 994 73.80 -16.74 65.58
CA GLN A 994 73.87 -15.33 65.20
C GLN A 994 74.74 -15.19 63.95
N ILE A 995 74.25 -14.41 62.98
CA ILE A 995 74.97 -14.09 61.75
C ILE A 995 75.46 -12.64 61.83
N PHE A 996 76.76 -12.47 61.67
CA PHE A 996 77.43 -11.17 61.76
C PHE A 996 78.73 -11.23 60.95
N GLY A 997 79.42 -10.11 60.84
CA GLY A 997 80.66 -10.11 60.07
C GLY A 997 81.22 -8.72 59.87
N GLY A 998 82.12 -8.61 58.89
CA GLY A 998 82.79 -7.36 58.60
C GLY A 998 83.20 -7.23 57.14
N PHE A 999 83.25 -5.99 56.68
CA PHE A 999 83.75 -5.59 55.37
C PHE A 999 85.01 -4.75 55.55
N THR A 1000 85.98 -4.96 54.67
CA THR A 1000 87.18 -4.13 54.59
C THR A 1000 87.68 -4.00 53.16
N THR A 1001 88.19 -2.82 52.82
CA THR A 1001 88.93 -2.53 51.59
C THR A 1001 90.41 -2.91 51.68
N GLN A 1002 90.90 -3.19 52.89
CA GLN A 1002 92.29 -3.53 53.16
C GLN A 1002 92.59 -5.01 52.90
N THR A 1003 93.85 -5.28 52.61
CA THR A 1003 94.38 -6.63 52.34
C THR A 1003 94.74 -7.36 53.64
N TRP A 1004 94.33 -8.62 53.77
CA TRP A 1004 94.83 -9.54 54.80
C TRP A 1004 96.28 -9.96 54.53
N ASN A 1005 97.08 -10.15 55.59
CA ASN A 1005 98.45 -10.65 55.53
C ASN A 1005 98.93 -11.15 56.90
N HIS A 1006 100.20 -11.58 56.98
CA HIS A 1006 100.84 -12.08 58.19
C HIS A 1006 101.51 -11.01 59.08
N THR A 1007 101.36 -9.72 58.77
CA THR A 1007 102.00 -8.66 59.56
C THR A 1007 101.27 -8.51 60.87
N ASP A 1008 102.00 -8.48 61.99
CA ASP A 1008 101.45 -8.31 63.34
C ASP A 1008 101.12 -6.82 63.59
N ASP A 1009 100.13 -6.29 62.86
CA ASP A 1009 99.79 -4.87 62.86
C ASP A 1009 98.30 -4.58 62.62
N CYS A 1010 97.87 -3.39 63.05
CA CYS A 1010 96.54 -2.86 62.73
C CYS A 1010 96.58 -2.12 61.39
N LYS A 1011 95.59 -2.33 60.53
CA LYS A 1011 95.48 -1.61 59.26
C LYS A 1011 94.34 -0.58 59.27
N PRO A 1012 94.59 0.64 58.78
CA PRO A 1012 93.58 1.67 58.72
C PRO A 1012 92.58 1.43 57.59
N ASP A 1013 91.28 1.60 57.86
CA ASP A 1013 90.23 1.53 56.83
C ASP A 1013 89.04 2.41 57.21
N SER A 1014 88.78 3.46 56.43
CA SER A 1014 87.65 4.37 56.62
C SER A 1014 86.34 3.88 56.02
N GLU A 1015 86.40 2.92 55.10
CA GLU A 1015 85.22 2.31 54.46
C GLU A 1015 84.81 1.01 55.17
N ALA A 1016 85.58 0.53 56.14
CA ALA A 1016 85.26 -0.66 56.89
C ALA A 1016 83.98 -0.48 57.72
N PHE A 1017 83.21 -1.56 57.80
CA PHE A 1017 82.07 -1.66 58.69
C PHE A 1017 81.95 -3.11 59.18
N ILE A 1018 81.27 -3.27 60.30
CA ILE A 1018 80.79 -4.57 60.74
C ILE A 1018 79.27 -4.59 60.66
N PHE A 1019 78.68 -5.77 60.62
CA PHE A 1019 77.25 -5.90 60.50
C PHE A 1019 76.71 -7.01 61.40
N LYS A 1020 75.43 -6.87 61.74
CA LYS A 1020 74.61 -7.94 62.30
C LYS A 1020 73.43 -8.20 61.36
N TYR A 1021 73.14 -9.47 61.09
CA TYR A 1021 71.92 -9.86 60.40
C TYR A 1021 70.82 -10.17 61.43
N HIS A 1022 69.63 -9.61 61.21
CA HIS A 1022 68.45 -9.83 62.04
C HIS A 1022 67.48 -10.76 61.34
N ASP A 1023 67.32 -11.99 61.83
CA ASP A 1023 66.42 -12.98 61.24
C ASP A 1023 64.95 -12.50 61.20
N SER A 1024 64.51 -11.75 62.21
CA SER A 1024 63.10 -11.29 62.34
C SER A 1024 62.72 -10.24 61.30
N THR A 1025 63.65 -9.39 60.89
CA THR A 1025 63.44 -8.35 59.87
C THR A 1025 64.08 -8.72 58.54
N CYS A 1026 64.88 -9.78 58.49
CA CYS A 1026 65.71 -10.20 57.36
C CYS A 1026 66.58 -9.05 56.79
N THR A 1027 67.14 -8.21 57.67
CA THR A 1027 67.96 -7.05 57.29
C THR A 1027 69.35 -7.09 57.93
N PHE A 1028 70.31 -6.43 57.27
CA PHE A 1028 71.66 -6.22 57.79
C PHE A 1028 71.72 -4.85 58.48
N GLU A 1029 71.96 -4.83 59.79
CA GLU A 1029 72.28 -3.62 60.53
C GLU A 1029 73.77 -3.31 60.37
N ILE A 1030 74.10 -2.24 59.64
CA ILE A 1030 75.47 -1.79 59.39
C ILE A 1030 75.95 -0.91 60.54
N LEU A 1031 77.09 -1.27 61.11
CA LEU A 1031 77.77 -0.55 62.18
C LEU A 1031 79.08 0.04 61.62
N PRO A 1032 79.11 1.33 61.26
CA PRO A 1032 80.28 1.96 60.67
C PRO A 1032 81.49 2.00 61.62
N VAL A 1033 82.68 2.02 61.04
CA VAL A 1033 83.93 2.26 61.78
C VAL A 1033 83.95 3.67 62.38
N THR A 1034 84.37 3.78 63.65
CA THR A 1034 84.54 5.06 64.36
C THR A 1034 86.01 5.37 64.66
N ARG A 1035 86.88 4.35 64.61
CA ARG A 1035 88.34 4.48 64.72
C ARG A 1035 89.01 3.80 63.54
N PRO A 1036 89.04 4.46 62.37
CA PRO A 1036 89.52 3.84 61.14
C PRO A 1036 90.95 3.32 61.27
N GLU A 1037 91.79 3.95 62.10
CA GLU A 1037 93.18 3.54 62.36
C GLU A 1037 93.32 2.16 63.06
N LYS A 1038 92.22 1.61 63.59
CA LYS A 1038 92.14 0.28 64.21
C LYS A 1038 90.99 -0.56 63.65
N ALA A 1039 90.73 -0.42 62.36
CA ALA A 1039 89.64 -1.11 61.68
C ALA A 1039 89.84 -2.63 61.68
N ILE A 1040 90.95 -3.10 61.10
CA ILE A 1040 91.31 -4.52 61.09
C ILE A 1040 92.67 -4.74 61.74
N TYR A 1041 92.93 -5.98 62.17
CA TYR A 1041 94.23 -6.42 62.68
C TYR A 1041 94.65 -7.68 61.93
N CYS A 1042 95.87 -7.67 61.42
CA CYS A 1042 96.45 -8.81 60.73
C CYS A 1042 97.41 -9.51 61.71
N HIS A 1043 97.47 -10.85 61.65
CA HIS A 1043 98.41 -11.66 62.41
C HIS A 1043 98.32 -13.11 61.94
N SER A 1044 99.46 -13.81 61.84
CA SER A 1044 99.57 -15.16 61.27
C SER A 1044 98.73 -16.26 61.93
N SER A 1045 98.33 -16.06 63.19
CA SER A 1045 97.50 -17.00 63.97
C SER A 1045 96.00 -16.66 64.03
N TYR A 1046 95.56 -15.64 63.29
CA TYR A 1046 94.15 -15.24 63.23
C TYR A 1046 93.60 -15.39 61.82
N LEU A 1047 92.27 -15.51 61.70
CA LEU A 1047 91.58 -15.46 60.42
C LEU A 1047 91.20 -14.00 60.15
N ALA A 1048 89.93 -13.62 60.39
CA ALA A 1048 89.47 -12.25 60.24
C ALA A 1048 89.35 -11.56 61.60
N VAL A 1049 90.01 -10.41 61.75
CA VAL A 1049 89.93 -9.57 62.96
C VAL A 1049 89.48 -8.16 62.59
N PHE A 1050 88.32 -7.76 63.09
CA PHE A 1050 87.73 -6.44 62.90
C PHE A 1050 87.55 -5.76 64.25
N GLY A 1051 88.54 -5.02 64.76
CA GLY A 1051 88.50 -4.09 65.92
C GLY A 1051 87.86 -4.52 67.26
N GLY A 1052 86.65 -5.09 67.22
CA GLY A 1052 85.94 -5.82 68.27
C GLY A 1052 85.61 -7.29 67.96
N ILE A 1053 85.78 -7.83 66.75
CA ILE A 1053 85.63 -9.25 66.41
C ILE A 1053 87.02 -9.86 66.23
N SER A 1054 87.34 -10.95 66.92
CA SER A 1054 88.62 -11.67 66.73
C SER A 1054 88.38 -13.16 66.50
N ILE A 1055 88.66 -13.62 65.29
CA ILE A 1055 88.55 -15.03 64.88
C ILE A 1055 89.95 -15.67 64.87
N THR A 1056 90.17 -16.66 65.73
CA THR A 1056 91.49 -17.30 65.95
C THR A 1056 91.66 -18.58 65.15
N ASP A 1057 92.88 -19.10 65.03
CA ASP A 1057 93.12 -20.44 64.49
C ASP A 1057 92.22 -21.51 65.14
N LYS A 1058 91.78 -22.48 64.33
CA LYS A 1058 90.77 -23.50 64.68
C LYS A 1058 89.50 -22.89 65.28
N CYS A 1059 88.95 -21.85 64.64
CA CYS A 1059 87.85 -21.04 65.20
C CYS A 1059 86.55 -21.81 65.50
N ASN A 1060 86.39 -23.03 64.97
CA ASN A 1060 85.31 -23.95 65.29
C ASN A 1060 85.49 -24.68 66.64
N GLU A 1061 86.74 -24.90 67.08
CA GLU A 1061 87.09 -25.60 68.32
C GLU A 1061 87.47 -24.62 69.43
N ASN A 1062 88.22 -23.57 69.06
CA ASN A 1062 88.75 -22.55 69.95
C ASN A 1062 87.76 -21.42 70.23
N MET A 1063 87.95 -20.76 71.38
CA MET A 1063 87.10 -19.66 71.84
C MET A 1063 87.53 -18.32 71.22
N ASN A 1064 86.75 -17.85 70.26
CA ASN A 1064 86.84 -16.53 69.64
C ASN A 1064 86.27 -15.45 70.58
N CYS A 1065 86.53 -14.17 70.34
CA CYS A 1065 85.92 -13.09 71.12
C CYS A 1065 85.24 -12.02 70.28
N CYS A 1066 84.18 -11.44 70.84
CA CYS A 1066 83.48 -10.28 70.32
C CYS A 1066 83.32 -9.23 71.42
N ASN A 1067 83.69 -7.97 71.15
CA ASN A 1067 83.47 -6.84 72.05
C ASN A 1067 83.29 -5.55 71.24
N LEU A 1068 82.02 -5.18 71.04
CA LEU A 1068 81.62 -4.04 70.23
C LEU A 1068 81.88 -2.70 70.93
N GLY A 1069 81.97 -1.60 70.17
CA GLY A 1069 82.03 -0.24 70.73
C GLY A 1069 83.44 0.34 70.92
N ARG A 1070 84.49 -0.37 70.47
CA ARG A 1070 85.88 0.15 70.48
C ARG A 1070 86.27 0.81 69.17
N SER A 1071 86.29 0.05 68.07
CA SER A 1071 86.66 0.54 66.73
C SER A 1071 85.46 0.82 65.83
N TYR A 1072 84.29 0.28 66.18
CA TYR A 1072 83.05 0.38 65.42
C TYR A 1072 81.94 0.91 66.32
N SER A 1073 80.97 1.59 65.72
CA SER A 1073 79.85 2.18 66.44
C SER A 1073 78.99 1.14 67.15
N LEU A 1074 78.42 1.52 68.29
CA LEU A 1074 77.32 0.76 68.90
C LEU A 1074 76.03 0.95 68.08
N PRO A 1075 75.15 -0.06 68.01
CA PRO A 1075 73.80 0.09 67.50
C PRO A 1075 73.04 1.13 68.33
N GLU A 1076 72.11 1.86 67.70
CA GLU A 1076 71.35 2.93 68.38
C GLU A 1076 70.56 2.39 69.58
N SER A 1077 70.03 1.17 69.48
CA SER A 1077 69.31 0.50 70.57
C SER A 1077 70.13 0.34 71.86
N LEU A 1078 71.45 0.13 71.75
CA LEU A 1078 72.33 0.03 72.92
C LEU A 1078 72.84 1.39 73.39
N LYS A 1079 73.04 2.36 72.48
CA LYS A 1079 73.40 3.74 72.85
C LYS A 1079 72.30 4.40 73.68
N GLN A 1080 71.03 4.17 73.32
CA GLN A 1080 69.88 4.69 74.06
C GLN A 1080 69.79 4.15 75.50
N GLN A 1081 70.38 2.97 75.76
CA GLN A 1081 70.46 2.36 77.09
C GLN A 1081 71.71 2.81 77.87
N ASN A 1082 72.50 3.77 77.37
CA ASN A 1082 73.75 4.26 77.95
C ASN A 1082 74.84 3.17 78.19
N LEU A 1083 74.76 2.05 77.48
CA LEU A 1083 75.74 0.96 77.56
C LEU A 1083 77.05 1.33 76.83
N LYS A 1084 78.18 0.86 77.35
CA LYS A 1084 79.54 1.19 76.90
C LYS A 1084 80.36 -0.06 76.58
N TYR A 1085 81.51 0.15 75.92
CA TYR A 1085 82.51 -0.89 75.68
C TYR A 1085 82.85 -1.66 76.97
N ARG A 1086 82.85 -3.00 76.89
CA ARG A 1086 82.99 -3.98 78.00
C ARG A 1086 81.72 -4.30 78.80
N ASP A 1087 80.57 -3.67 78.55
CA ASP A 1087 79.32 -4.11 79.17
C ASP A 1087 78.87 -5.48 78.61
N ALA A 1088 78.29 -6.32 79.47
CA ALA A 1088 77.94 -7.70 79.13
C ALA A 1088 77.01 -7.82 77.91
N GLN A 1089 76.02 -6.92 77.80
CA GLN A 1089 75.10 -6.88 76.65
C GLN A 1089 75.79 -6.42 75.35
N VAL A 1090 76.76 -5.52 75.45
CA VAL A 1090 77.57 -5.06 74.30
C VAL A 1090 78.49 -6.17 73.80
N GLN A 1091 79.03 -6.98 74.73
CA GLN A 1091 79.89 -8.12 74.41
C GLN A 1091 79.14 -9.29 73.76
N SER A 1092 77.87 -9.52 74.10
CA SER A 1092 77.06 -10.58 73.51
C SER A 1092 76.31 -10.16 72.23
N TYR A 1093 76.24 -8.87 71.91
CA TYR A 1093 75.35 -8.34 70.88
C TYR A 1093 75.48 -8.99 69.49
N LEU A 1094 76.71 -9.14 68.96
CA LEU A 1094 76.91 -9.72 67.61
C LEU A 1094 76.84 -11.24 67.60
N ALA A 1095 77.62 -11.91 68.46
CA ALA A 1095 77.83 -13.35 68.39
C ALA A 1095 76.92 -14.17 69.32
N GLY A 1096 76.13 -13.52 70.17
CA GLY A 1096 75.32 -14.14 71.23
C GLY A 1096 76.03 -14.26 72.59
N SER A 1097 77.36 -14.12 72.63
CA SER A 1097 78.18 -14.18 73.84
C SER A 1097 79.52 -13.47 73.63
N TYR A 1098 80.20 -13.09 74.72
CA TYR A 1098 81.56 -12.50 74.68
C TYR A 1098 82.59 -13.46 74.05
N LYS A 1099 82.49 -14.76 74.41
CA LYS A 1099 83.31 -15.84 73.89
C LYS A 1099 82.45 -16.87 73.17
N PHE A 1100 82.77 -17.16 71.92
CA PHE A 1100 81.96 -18.02 71.05
C PHE A 1100 82.82 -18.91 70.15
N LYS A 1101 82.25 -20.02 69.68
CA LYS A 1101 82.79 -20.81 68.57
C LYS A 1101 82.12 -20.43 67.26
N VAL A 1102 82.86 -20.51 66.17
CA VAL A 1102 82.36 -20.30 64.82
C VAL A 1102 81.74 -21.62 64.32
N SER A 1103 80.47 -21.60 63.95
CA SER A 1103 79.82 -22.76 63.32
C SER A 1103 80.06 -22.79 61.81
N GLU A 1104 80.17 -21.62 61.18
CA GLU A 1104 80.58 -21.46 59.78
C GLU A 1104 81.17 -20.06 59.57
N ILE A 1105 82.12 -19.94 58.66
CA ILE A 1105 82.70 -18.66 58.24
C ILE A 1105 82.92 -18.67 56.73
N GLU A 1106 82.55 -17.58 56.07
CA GLU A 1106 82.73 -17.40 54.64
C GLU A 1106 83.36 -16.03 54.35
N VAL A 1107 84.27 -15.98 53.39
CA VAL A 1107 84.95 -14.76 52.98
C VAL A 1107 84.82 -14.62 51.47
N TYR A 1108 84.32 -13.48 51.04
CA TYR A 1108 84.06 -13.15 49.66
C TYR A 1108 84.93 -11.97 49.22
N GLN A 1109 85.48 -12.04 48.01
CA GLN A 1109 85.99 -10.86 47.32
C GLN A 1109 84.81 -10.13 46.69
N VAL A 1110 84.71 -8.83 46.89
CA VAL A 1110 83.56 -8.02 46.47
C VAL A 1110 83.92 -6.72 45.76
#